data_AF-A0A433B7L3-F1
#
_entry.id   AF-A0A433B7L3-F1
#
_cell.length_a   1.000
_cell.length_b   1.000
_cell.length_c   1.000
_cell.angle_alpha   90.00
_cell.angle_beta   90.00
_cell.angle_gamma   90.00
#
_symmetry.space_group_name_H-M   'P 1'
#
loop_
_entity.id
_entity.type
_entity.pdbx_description
1 polymer ?
#
loop_
_entity_poly.entity_id
_entity_poly.type
_entity_poly.pdbx_seq_one_letter_code
_entity_poly.pdbx_strand_id
1 'polypeptide(L)'
;MMIDTISDVAFFVVAFAASFIVFRIFAQVVAILRVPYWSVKTTRVAQPPALDVDQQQAVNELRSLGFEPVFTDRLEAGPISYDEILFQHSDGYAYAYLAFFVSPTTGFTTRFISFRSDGKILLTANYAPMYLLAVSPEIESVDALAPSLAEHWNAHNARLTGVPVVRIDATEADRRIKARSADDLLLLIKSGALVKGRDGAFHPTLRSAIRIVWRQWATRTKHRGPYRSVLLEEPSQSILFARAYEEFAVENERRPPRPNVTAAVLIITLAMSVALWGSALSWNYAVLLALVLFVHEAGHAIAMKAFGYRDISMFFIPLFGAVVTGTAKEMPAWKQAVVILAGPLPGLLAGMGFLIYRGFHSFDTETFDMSRIAFVAVLINLANLLPLTPLDGGRLLEISVFNRWPRARLVFSVLSVAAFSGLAMYLRDPLVVSAAAFFAYTLRSQWHLTELQRAWKEGLSTREQLIRLSEIARNKFGVRSFARKYGLIKGVFDRRKMLPTRMWESVVVLSLMVLIWAPVAAVAIALLPQKQRAVPAPVDSRSPSQKAFDEAVDAYFDEDPQRTTVATIESLGAPLDAQDKRRNDIIVLKAVELPHPQRSSKLASLLEERRDGIWYPLRTLGGEFLRATLDENADKSIDVRIVSLKDGIDRVMRFFPDDLRVTADYWITLAELYDKAGKPEQAWSTLEGLKTNLRMTKAPPFLFANAVRAEADFQIAHGEPAKAAALLESAMSDELKDRPNMLLLDDAWARVFAGDLNEGGRIMRLAAYSPPRELTFLQKALGRSSKGYLLRPFDLAYVMIKEGHVSEAAALVKKETPRACREKPWHSPTAWNEARNRAVDEAFNAICAAPK
;
A
#
# COMPACT_ATOMS: atom_id res chain seq x y z
N MET A 1 -1.73 18.92 -24.19
CA MET A 1 -1.46 17.47 -24.22
C MET A 1 -2.73 16.82 -24.78
N MET A 2 -2.87 16.79 -26.11
CA MET A 2 -4.01 16.10 -26.74
C MET A 2 -3.70 14.61 -26.69
N ILE A 3 -4.58 13.89 -26.03
CA ILE A 3 -4.50 12.45 -25.83
C ILE A 3 -5.22 11.81 -27.03
N ASP A 4 -4.44 11.36 -28.01
CA ASP A 4 -4.94 10.98 -29.35
C ASP A 4 -5.21 9.48 -29.50
N THR A 5 -5.00 8.65 -28.46
CA THR A 5 -5.19 7.20 -28.59
C THR A 5 -6.18 6.61 -27.59
N ILE A 6 -6.93 5.59 -28.04
CA ILE A 6 -7.80 4.75 -27.19
C ILE A 6 -6.99 4.14 -26.03
N SER A 7 -5.69 3.88 -26.24
CA SER A 7 -4.76 3.38 -25.22
C SER A 7 -4.57 4.35 -24.05
N ASP A 8 -4.55 5.65 -24.28
CA ASP A 8 -4.36 6.63 -23.21
C ASP A 8 -5.64 6.78 -22.38
N VAL A 9 -6.82 6.79 -23.02
CA VAL A 9 -8.10 6.77 -22.30
C VAL A 9 -8.22 5.49 -21.48
N ALA A 10 -7.83 4.33 -22.05
CA ALA A 10 -7.79 3.07 -21.33
C ALA A 10 -6.81 3.12 -20.15
N PHE A 11 -5.64 3.72 -20.31
CA PHE A 11 -4.67 3.91 -19.23
C PHE A 11 -5.27 4.75 -18.09
N PHE A 12 -5.89 5.90 -18.40
CA PHE A 12 -6.53 6.74 -17.39
C PHE A 12 -7.70 6.03 -16.69
N VAL A 13 -8.53 5.29 -17.42
CA VAL A 13 -9.64 4.51 -16.84
C VAL A 13 -9.10 3.40 -15.93
N VAL A 14 -8.03 2.70 -16.33
CA VAL A 14 -7.38 1.66 -15.52
C VAL A 14 -6.71 2.29 -14.28
N ALA A 15 -5.99 3.40 -14.44
CA ALA A 15 -5.37 4.13 -13.34
C ALA A 15 -6.42 4.65 -12.36
N PHE A 16 -7.56 5.14 -12.85
CA PHE A 16 -8.70 5.58 -12.05
C PHE A 16 -9.37 4.40 -11.31
N ALA A 17 -9.55 3.26 -11.98
CA ALA A 17 -10.07 2.06 -11.34
C ALA A 17 -9.11 1.53 -10.25
N ALA A 18 -7.81 1.57 -10.51
CA ALA A 18 -6.77 1.20 -9.55
C ALA A 18 -6.73 2.16 -8.36
N SER A 19 -6.79 3.48 -8.59
CA SER A 19 -6.83 4.48 -7.53
C SER A 19 -8.08 4.34 -6.66
N PHE A 20 -9.22 3.99 -7.26
CA PHE A 20 -10.45 3.69 -6.51
C PHE A 20 -10.31 2.45 -5.62
N ILE A 21 -9.65 1.38 -6.09
CA ILE A 21 -9.36 0.20 -5.27
C ILE A 21 -8.44 0.56 -4.09
N VAL A 22 -7.36 1.29 -4.36
CA VAL A 22 -6.42 1.77 -3.33
C VAL A 22 -7.14 2.64 -2.31
N PHE A 23 -7.96 3.59 -2.77
CA PHE A 23 -8.80 4.43 -1.91
C PHE A 23 -9.75 3.59 -1.05
N ARG A 24 -10.34 2.52 -1.61
CA ARG A 24 -11.23 1.62 -0.86
C ARG A 24 -10.50 0.89 0.26
N ILE A 25 -9.29 0.39 -0.02
CA ILE A 25 -8.43 -0.27 0.98
C ILE A 25 -8.03 0.73 2.06
N PHE A 26 -7.60 1.92 1.65
CA PHE A 26 -7.28 3.02 2.55
C PHE A 26 -8.47 3.38 3.46
N ALA A 27 -9.67 3.56 2.90
CA ALA A 27 -10.88 3.85 3.65
C ALA A 27 -11.24 2.72 4.64
N GLN A 28 -11.00 1.45 4.29
CA GLN A 28 -11.16 0.33 5.21
C GLN A 28 -10.14 0.38 6.36
N VAL A 29 -8.87 0.70 6.08
CA VAL A 29 -7.84 0.86 7.12
C VAL A 29 -8.24 1.98 8.08
N VAL A 30 -8.67 3.12 7.55
CA VAL A 30 -9.16 4.26 8.34
C VAL A 30 -10.38 3.89 9.19
N ALA A 31 -11.33 3.14 8.63
CA ALA A 31 -12.49 2.67 9.36
C ALA A 31 -12.06 1.78 10.55
N ILE A 32 -11.12 0.85 10.35
CA ILE A 32 -10.60 -0.02 11.41
C ILE A 32 -9.83 0.77 12.47
N LEU A 33 -9.05 1.78 12.08
CA LEU A 33 -8.38 2.68 13.01
C LEU A 33 -9.36 3.44 13.93
N ARG A 34 -10.63 3.57 13.54
CA ARG A 34 -11.67 4.26 14.33
C ARG A 34 -12.52 3.30 15.17
N VAL A 35 -12.33 1.98 15.06
CA VAL A 35 -13.10 0.99 15.84
C VAL A 35 -12.60 0.99 17.29
N PRO A 36 -13.45 1.34 18.27
CA PRO A 36 -13.07 1.31 19.68
C PRO A 36 -13.10 -0.13 20.23
N TYR A 37 -12.13 -0.44 21.09
CA TYR A 37 -12.03 -1.68 21.87
C TYR A 37 -12.12 -1.33 23.34
N TRP A 38 -13.04 -1.99 24.04
CA TRP A 38 -13.29 -1.77 25.46
C TRP A 38 -12.80 -2.97 26.26
N SER A 39 -12.39 -2.72 27.50
CA SER A 39 -12.28 -3.80 28.49
C SER A 39 -13.65 -4.42 28.70
N VAL A 40 -13.71 -5.75 28.70
CA VAL A 40 -14.94 -6.50 28.92
C VAL A 40 -15.01 -6.88 30.40
N LYS A 41 -16.11 -6.51 31.04
CA LYS A 41 -16.47 -7.00 32.36
C LYS A 41 -17.52 -8.10 32.21
N THR A 42 -17.29 -9.23 32.85
CA THR A 42 -18.21 -10.37 32.79
C THR A 42 -18.84 -10.61 34.15
N THR A 43 -20.15 -10.83 34.17
CA THR A 43 -20.93 -11.08 35.40
C THR A 43 -21.84 -12.28 35.20
N ARG A 44 -21.83 -13.22 36.16
CA ARG A 44 -22.68 -14.42 36.10
C ARG A 44 -24.14 -14.04 36.30
N VAL A 45 -25.01 -14.48 35.40
CA VAL A 45 -26.45 -14.19 35.48
C VAL A 45 -27.13 -15.32 36.25
N ALA A 46 -27.67 -15.00 37.43
CA ALA A 46 -28.33 -15.99 38.28
C ALA A 46 -29.66 -16.49 37.69
N GLN A 47 -30.41 -15.61 37.04
CA GLN A 47 -31.65 -15.92 36.33
C GLN A 47 -31.59 -15.31 34.92
N PRO A 48 -31.21 -16.08 33.90
CA PRO A 48 -31.11 -15.56 32.55
C PRO A 48 -32.48 -15.08 32.04
N PRO A 49 -32.53 -13.95 31.31
CA PRO A 49 -33.78 -13.47 30.72
C PRO A 49 -34.31 -14.48 29.70
N ALA A 50 -35.62 -14.44 29.45
CA ALA A 50 -36.23 -15.25 28.40
C ALA A 50 -35.59 -14.92 27.04
N LEU A 51 -35.13 -15.95 26.34
CA LEU A 51 -34.54 -15.80 25.01
C LEU A 51 -35.62 -15.42 24.01
N ASP A 52 -35.30 -14.47 23.14
CA ASP A 52 -36.15 -14.17 22.00
C ASP A 52 -36.07 -15.30 20.95
N VAL A 53 -36.95 -15.24 19.93
CA VAL A 53 -37.07 -16.28 18.91
C VAL A 53 -35.75 -16.55 18.18
N ASP A 54 -35.00 -15.49 17.84
CA ASP A 54 -33.73 -15.60 17.13
C ASP A 54 -32.64 -16.19 18.05
N GLN A 55 -32.57 -15.72 19.30
CA GLN A 55 -31.66 -16.26 20.30
C GLN A 55 -31.94 -17.74 20.56
N GLN A 56 -33.20 -18.12 20.74
CA GLN A 56 -33.61 -19.51 20.96
C GLN A 56 -33.25 -20.41 19.76
N GLN A 57 -33.41 -19.90 18.54
CA GLN A 57 -33.04 -20.62 17.34
C GLN A 57 -31.52 -20.84 17.24
N ALA A 58 -30.72 -19.85 17.61
CA ALA A 58 -29.26 -19.97 17.68
C ALA A 58 -28.82 -21.02 18.71
N VAL A 59 -29.47 -21.04 19.88
CA VAL A 59 -29.27 -22.07 20.91
C VAL A 59 -29.62 -23.46 20.37
N ASN A 60 -30.75 -23.60 19.68
CA ASN A 60 -31.18 -24.88 19.12
C ASN A 60 -30.21 -25.39 18.04
N GLU A 61 -29.62 -24.51 17.23
CA GLU A 61 -28.61 -24.89 16.22
C GLU A 61 -27.37 -25.50 16.88
N LEU A 62 -26.89 -24.94 18.01
CA LEU A 62 -25.80 -25.52 18.80
C LEU A 62 -26.20 -26.86 19.45
N ARG A 63 -27.41 -26.95 20.02
CA ARG A 63 -27.90 -28.21 20.61
C ARG A 63 -27.97 -29.35 19.61
N SER A 64 -28.31 -29.05 18.35
CA SER A 64 -28.30 -30.04 17.27
C SER A 64 -26.92 -30.64 16.98
N LEU A 65 -25.84 -29.96 17.41
CA LEU A 65 -24.45 -30.42 17.32
C LEU A 65 -23.95 -31.12 18.58
N GLY A 66 -24.83 -31.41 19.56
CA GLY A 66 -24.47 -32.10 20.80
C GLY A 66 -24.02 -31.20 21.95
N PHE A 67 -24.24 -29.88 21.84
CA PHE A 67 -23.87 -28.90 22.87
C PHE A 67 -25.05 -28.56 23.78
N GLU A 68 -24.92 -28.75 25.08
CA GLU A 68 -25.95 -28.39 26.06
C GLU A 68 -25.54 -27.14 26.88
N PRO A 69 -26.47 -26.20 27.15
CA PRO A 69 -26.17 -24.96 27.85
C PRO A 69 -25.84 -25.23 29.33
N VAL A 70 -24.81 -24.56 29.84
CA VAL A 70 -24.32 -24.73 31.22
C VAL A 70 -24.70 -23.52 32.09
N PHE A 71 -24.29 -22.32 31.68
CA PHE A 71 -24.65 -21.07 32.36
C PHE A 71 -24.56 -19.87 31.41
N THR A 72 -25.20 -18.78 31.84
CA THR A 72 -25.25 -17.50 31.12
C THR A 72 -24.45 -16.45 31.87
N ASP A 73 -23.65 -15.69 31.14
CA ASP A 73 -22.94 -14.53 31.64
C ASP A 73 -23.35 -13.27 30.87
N ARG A 74 -23.33 -12.13 31.55
CA ARG A 74 -23.50 -10.81 30.96
C ARG A 74 -22.16 -10.15 30.76
N LEU A 75 -21.89 -9.75 29.52
CA LEU A 75 -20.69 -9.02 29.13
C LEU A 75 -21.02 -7.54 29.00
N GLU A 76 -20.19 -6.70 29.61
CA GLU A 76 -20.25 -5.24 29.52
C GLU A 76 -18.94 -4.75 28.90
N ALA A 77 -19.03 -4.19 27.68
CA ALA A 77 -17.90 -3.71 26.88
C ALA A 77 -18.14 -2.23 26.52
N GLY A 78 -17.73 -1.33 27.42
CA GLY A 78 -17.97 0.10 27.27
C GLY A 78 -19.47 0.41 27.23
N PRO A 79 -20.01 1.02 26.14
CA PRO A 79 -21.43 1.34 26.04
C PRO A 79 -22.32 0.16 25.60
N ILE A 80 -21.74 -1.01 25.35
CA ILE A 80 -22.42 -2.19 24.82
C ILE A 80 -22.54 -3.23 25.94
N SER A 81 -23.72 -3.81 26.10
CA SER A 81 -23.95 -4.95 26.99
C SER A 81 -24.74 -6.02 26.26
N TYR A 82 -24.31 -7.28 26.39
CA TYR A 82 -24.97 -8.44 25.80
C TYR A 82 -24.75 -9.67 26.67
N ASP A 83 -25.65 -10.64 26.55
CA ASP A 83 -25.54 -11.92 27.24
C ASP A 83 -24.82 -12.94 26.34
N GLU A 84 -24.10 -13.86 26.97
CA GLU A 84 -23.38 -14.97 26.35
C GLU A 84 -23.68 -16.26 27.11
N ILE A 85 -23.83 -17.37 26.39
CA ILE A 85 -24.09 -18.69 26.98
C ILE A 85 -22.88 -19.59 26.73
N LEU A 86 -22.39 -20.24 27.79
CA LEU A 86 -21.46 -21.34 27.68
C LEU A 86 -22.22 -22.65 27.48
N PHE A 87 -21.77 -23.44 26.52
CA PHE A 87 -22.23 -24.79 26.26
C PHE A 87 -21.10 -25.81 26.46
N GLN A 88 -21.48 -27.01 26.85
CA GLN A 88 -20.60 -28.17 26.91
C GLN A 88 -21.06 -29.23 25.91
N HIS A 89 -20.13 -29.78 25.14
CA HIS A 89 -20.42 -30.88 24.22
C HIS A 89 -20.62 -32.20 24.97
N SER A 90 -21.44 -33.10 24.43
CA SER A 90 -21.79 -34.37 25.06
C SER A 90 -20.60 -35.32 25.31
N ASP A 91 -19.49 -35.15 24.58
CA ASP A 91 -18.25 -35.91 24.82
C ASP A 91 -17.44 -35.41 26.03
N GLY A 92 -17.73 -34.20 26.53
CA GLY A 92 -17.02 -33.54 27.63
C GLY A 92 -15.66 -32.93 27.27
N TYR A 93 -15.20 -32.98 26.02
CA TYR A 93 -13.88 -32.47 25.59
C TYR A 93 -13.95 -31.12 24.86
N ALA A 94 -15.15 -30.67 24.52
CA ALA A 94 -15.35 -29.41 23.82
C ALA A 94 -16.41 -28.53 24.48
N TYR A 95 -16.24 -27.24 24.25
CA TYR A 95 -17.07 -26.16 24.77
C TYR A 95 -17.41 -25.19 23.64
N ALA A 96 -18.56 -24.53 23.75
CA ALA A 96 -18.93 -23.47 22.82
C ALA A 96 -19.42 -22.24 23.59
N TYR A 97 -18.97 -21.06 23.17
CA TYR A 97 -19.61 -19.80 23.55
C TYR A 97 -20.50 -19.31 22.44
N LEU A 98 -21.72 -18.92 22.80
CA LEU A 98 -22.65 -18.20 21.94
C LEU A 98 -22.88 -16.81 22.51
N ALA A 99 -22.30 -15.79 21.87
CA ALA A 99 -22.49 -14.39 22.24
C ALA A 99 -23.68 -13.80 21.48
N PHE A 100 -24.65 -13.22 22.21
CA PHE A 100 -25.78 -12.50 21.61
C PHE A 100 -25.42 -11.08 21.16
N PHE A 101 -24.24 -10.94 20.55
CA PHE A 101 -23.79 -9.76 19.83
C PHE A 101 -23.95 -10.01 18.32
N VAL A 102 -24.70 -9.16 17.62
CA VAL A 102 -25.08 -9.46 16.25
C VAL A 102 -23.88 -9.35 15.31
N SER A 103 -23.61 -10.47 14.64
CA SER A 103 -22.63 -10.57 13.57
C SER A 103 -23.35 -10.53 12.22
N PRO A 104 -23.11 -9.50 11.37
CA PRO A 104 -23.71 -9.43 10.05
C PRO A 104 -23.31 -10.57 9.10
N THR A 105 -22.30 -11.36 9.47
CA THR A 105 -21.79 -12.49 8.69
C THR A 105 -22.31 -13.82 9.18
N THR A 106 -22.44 -14.03 10.50
CA THR A 106 -22.80 -15.34 11.11
C THR A 106 -24.12 -15.34 11.86
N GLY A 107 -24.82 -14.21 12.01
CA GLY A 107 -25.99 -14.09 12.88
C GLY A 107 -25.57 -13.71 14.29
N PHE A 108 -25.23 -14.71 15.09
CA PHE A 108 -24.57 -14.53 16.39
C PHE A 108 -23.14 -15.08 16.33
N THR A 109 -22.27 -14.59 17.21
CA THR A 109 -20.87 -15.01 17.21
C THR A 109 -20.73 -16.27 18.04
N THR A 110 -20.30 -17.37 17.40
CA THR A 110 -20.03 -18.65 18.07
C THR A 110 -18.54 -18.95 18.08
N ARG A 111 -18.03 -19.48 19.19
CA ARG A 111 -16.62 -19.87 19.37
C ARG A 111 -16.55 -21.27 19.94
N PHE A 112 -15.80 -22.17 19.30
CA PHE A 112 -15.54 -23.53 19.81
C PHE A 112 -14.19 -23.61 20.50
N ILE A 113 -14.14 -24.34 21.61
CA ILE A 113 -12.99 -24.39 22.51
C ILE A 113 -12.74 -25.81 22.99
N SER A 114 -11.49 -26.25 22.91
CA SER A 114 -11.01 -27.50 23.49
C SER A 114 -9.65 -27.32 24.16
N PHE A 115 -9.38 -28.14 25.17
CA PHE A 115 -8.16 -28.10 25.97
C PHE A 115 -7.24 -29.25 25.59
N ARG A 116 -6.00 -28.95 25.25
CA ARG A 116 -4.96 -29.91 24.86
C ARG A 116 -4.18 -30.38 26.09
N SER A 117 -3.59 -31.58 26.00
CA SER A 117 -2.78 -32.15 27.08
C SER A 117 -1.47 -31.40 27.34
N ASP A 118 -0.98 -30.65 26.35
CA ASP A 118 0.20 -29.78 26.47
C ASP A 118 -0.12 -28.43 27.18
N GLY A 119 -1.33 -28.29 27.72
CA GLY A 119 -1.78 -27.10 28.43
C GLY A 119 -2.31 -25.98 27.52
N LYS A 120 -2.28 -26.15 26.19
CA LYS A 120 -2.81 -25.15 25.25
C LYS A 120 -4.32 -25.25 25.07
N ILE A 121 -4.92 -24.13 24.71
CA ILE A 121 -6.35 -24.02 24.38
C ILE A 121 -6.48 -23.82 22.88
N LEU A 122 -7.21 -24.68 22.19
CA LEU A 122 -7.62 -24.43 20.81
C LEU A 122 -8.92 -23.62 20.82
N LEU A 123 -8.91 -22.43 20.22
CA LEU A 123 -10.11 -21.62 20.02
C LEU A 123 -10.34 -21.43 18.52
N THR A 124 -11.49 -21.85 18.02
CA THR A 124 -11.90 -21.55 16.65
C THR A 124 -13.08 -20.58 16.62
N ALA A 125 -12.89 -19.46 15.94
CA ALA A 125 -13.95 -18.51 15.61
C ALA A 125 -14.21 -18.54 14.11
N ASN A 126 -15.25 -17.83 13.65
CA ASN A 126 -15.57 -17.75 12.24
C ASN A 126 -15.79 -16.30 11.81
N TYR A 127 -15.09 -15.87 10.76
CA TYR A 127 -15.18 -14.51 10.19
C TYR A 127 -14.90 -13.39 11.20
N ALA A 128 -14.01 -13.65 12.17
CA ALA A 128 -13.75 -12.77 13.29
C ALA A 128 -12.25 -12.40 13.38
N PRO A 129 -11.69 -11.71 12.36
CA PRO A 129 -10.24 -11.52 12.19
C PRO A 129 -9.57 -10.71 13.32
N MET A 130 -10.35 -9.99 14.11
CA MET A 130 -9.88 -9.26 15.29
C MET A 130 -9.39 -10.18 16.42
N TYR A 131 -10.07 -11.29 16.65
CA TYR A 131 -9.66 -12.28 17.65
C TYR A 131 -8.33 -12.97 17.29
N LEU A 132 -7.93 -12.88 16.02
CA LEU A 132 -6.69 -13.47 15.52
C LEU A 132 -5.48 -12.52 15.61
N LEU A 133 -5.65 -11.32 16.17
CA LEU A 133 -4.55 -10.37 16.36
C LEU A 133 -3.80 -10.60 17.66
N ALA A 134 -4.48 -11.14 18.68
CA ALA A 134 -3.85 -11.56 19.92
C ALA A 134 -3.14 -12.90 19.65
N VAL A 135 -1.82 -12.93 19.79
CA VAL A 135 -1.05 -14.17 19.76
C VAL A 135 -0.73 -14.50 21.21
N SER A 136 -1.52 -15.39 21.80
CA SER A 136 -1.22 -15.97 23.11
C SER A 136 -0.45 -17.27 22.89
N PRO A 137 0.71 -17.48 23.54
CA PRO A 137 1.44 -18.75 23.45
C PRO A 137 0.63 -19.95 24.00
N GLU A 138 -0.41 -19.66 24.79
CA GLU A 138 -1.28 -20.65 25.43
C GLU A 138 -2.62 -20.85 24.69
N ILE A 139 -3.03 -19.93 23.82
CA ILE A 139 -4.29 -20.04 23.04
C ILE A 139 -3.96 -20.04 21.55
N GLU A 140 -4.21 -21.18 20.92
CA GLU A 140 -4.20 -21.30 19.47
C GLU A 140 -5.54 -20.80 18.90
N SER A 141 -5.58 -19.53 18.50
CA SER A 141 -6.77 -18.91 17.89
C SER A 141 -6.77 -19.06 16.37
N VAL A 142 -7.82 -19.63 15.80
CA VAL A 142 -7.94 -19.89 14.36
C VAL A 142 -9.30 -19.42 13.81
N ASP A 143 -9.29 -18.87 12.60
CA ASP A 143 -10.50 -18.60 11.84
C ASP A 143 -10.82 -19.80 10.96
N ALA A 144 -11.98 -20.41 11.20
CA ALA A 144 -12.42 -21.59 10.48
C ALA A 144 -12.79 -21.27 9.02
N LEU A 145 -13.24 -20.05 8.74
CA LEU A 145 -13.78 -19.60 7.44
C LEU A 145 -14.86 -20.55 6.88
N ALA A 146 -15.61 -21.19 7.78
CA ALA A 146 -16.58 -22.22 7.44
C ALA A 146 -17.94 -21.63 7.01
N PRO A 147 -18.63 -22.24 6.04
CA PRO A 147 -19.89 -21.71 5.50
C PRO A 147 -21.13 -22.05 6.34
N SER A 148 -21.02 -22.80 7.44
CA SER A 148 -22.12 -23.10 8.37
C SER A 148 -21.58 -23.39 9.77
N LEU A 149 -22.47 -23.47 10.78
CA LEU A 149 -22.08 -23.82 12.15
C LEU A 149 -21.57 -25.25 12.25
N ALA A 150 -22.23 -26.19 11.57
CA ALA A 150 -21.80 -27.58 11.49
C ALA A 150 -20.40 -27.72 10.85
N GLU A 151 -20.12 -26.99 9.77
CA GLU A 151 -18.79 -27.03 9.15
C GLU A 151 -17.73 -26.31 9.98
N HIS A 152 -18.11 -25.29 10.74
CA HIS A 152 -17.22 -24.65 11.72
C HIS A 152 -16.84 -25.65 12.82
N TRP A 153 -17.79 -26.42 13.33
CA TRP A 153 -17.54 -27.50 14.28
C TRP A 153 -16.63 -28.58 13.70
N ASN A 154 -16.91 -29.06 12.48
CA ASN A 154 -16.05 -30.03 11.80
C ASN A 154 -14.61 -29.52 11.61
N ALA A 155 -14.44 -28.24 11.28
CA ALA A 155 -13.13 -27.61 11.14
C ALA A 155 -12.39 -27.48 12.48
N HIS A 156 -13.12 -27.35 13.59
CA HIS A 156 -12.55 -27.43 14.95
C HIS A 156 -12.02 -28.83 15.21
N ASN A 157 -12.85 -29.86 15.02
CA ASN A 157 -12.48 -31.25 15.26
C ASN A 157 -11.33 -31.73 14.38
N ALA A 158 -11.29 -31.33 13.11
CA ALA A 158 -10.22 -31.70 12.19
C ALA A 158 -8.82 -31.25 12.68
N ARG A 159 -8.75 -30.20 13.51
CA ARG A 159 -7.49 -29.72 14.12
C ARG A 159 -7.11 -30.46 15.39
N LEU A 160 -8.06 -31.15 16.02
CA LEU A 160 -7.84 -32.00 17.18
C LEU A 160 -7.49 -33.43 16.79
N THR A 161 -7.64 -33.82 15.51
CA THR A 161 -7.26 -35.14 15.02
C THR A 161 -5.78 -35.41 15.28
N GLY A 162 -5.49 -36.42 16.12
CA GLY A 162 -4.13 -36.79 16.49
C GLY A 162 -3.48 -35.89 17.56
N VAL A 163 -4.23 -34.94 18.14
CA VAL A 163 -3.79 -34.08 19.24
C VAL A 163 -4.47 -34.54 20.53
N PRO A 164 -3.73 -34.91 21.60
CA PRO A 164 -4.37 -35.36 22.83
C PRO A 164 -5.11 -34.20 23.52
N VAL A 165 -6.36 -34.44 23.90
CA VAL A 165 -7.26 -33.47 24.56
C VAL A 165 -7.61 -33.91 25.98
N VAL A 166 -7.89 -32.94 26.85
CA VAL A 166 -8.18 -33.16 28.27
C VAL A 166 -9.59 -32.70 28.58
N ARG A 167 -10.31 -33.54 29.32
CA ARG A 167 -11.61 -33.20 29.89
C ARG A 167 -11.41 -32.35 31.14
N ILE A 168 -12.09 -31.21 31.18
CA ILE A 168 -12.07 -30.28 32.29
C ILE A 168 -13.52 -30.07 32.76
N ASP A 169 -13.76 -29.61 33.98
CA ASP A 169 -15.10 -29.16 34.41
C ASP A 169 -15.51 -27.87 33.68
N ALA A 170 -16.80 -27.64 33.45
CA ALA A 170 -17.28 -26.47 32.70
C ALA A 170 -17.02 -25.13 33.44
N THR A 171 -17.09 -25.11 34.77
CA THR A 171 -16.77 -23.92 35.58
C THR A 171 -15.28 -23.63 35.53
N GLU A 172 -14.47 -24.69 35.58
CA GLU A 172 -13.01 -24.57 35.45
C GLU A 172 -12.60 -24.17 34.02
N ALA A 173 -13.27 -24.69 32.99
CA ALA A 173 -13.08 -24.29 31.60
C ALA A 173 -13.36 -22.79 31.43
N ASP A 174 -14.51 -22.31 31.91
CA ASP A 174 -14.88 -20.89 31.91
C ASP A 174 -13.87 -20.02 32.64
N ARG A 175 -13.46 -20.44 33.83
CA ARG A 175 -12.44 -19.74 34.62
C ARG A 175 -11.12 -19.64 33.87
N ARG A 176 -10.63 -20.73 33.27
CA ARG A 176 -9.37 -20.73 32.49
C ARG A 176 -9.45 -19.84 31.26
N ILE A 177 -10.56 -19.94 30.52
CA ILE A 177 -10.77 -19.14 29.31
C ILE A 177 -10.86 -17.66 29.68
N LYS A 178 -11.66 -17.28 30.68
CA LYS A 178 -11.82 -15.88 31.10
C LYS A 178 -10.60 -15.29 31.77
N ALA A 179 -9.96 -16.03 32.68
CA ALA A 179 -8.74 -15.56 33.34
C ALA A 179 -7.67 -15.22 32.31
N ARG A 180 -7.56 -16.02 31.24
CA ARG A 180 -6.60 -15.76 30.19
C ARG A 180 -7.07 -14.77 29.12
N SER A 181 -8.37 -14.72 28.81
CA SER A 181 -8.92 -13.71 27.91
C SER A 181 -8.95 -12.30 28.52
N ALA A 182 -8.96 -12.17 29.85
CA ALA A 182 -8.71 -10.90 30.52
C ALA A 182 -7.30 -10.35 30.18
N ASP A 183 -6.33 -11.23 29.90
CA ASP A 183 -5.00 -10.86 29.43
C ASP A 183 -4.96 -10.51 27.94
N ASP A 184 -5.96 -10.88 27.12
CA ASP A 184 -5.91 -10.67 25.66
C ASP A 184 -5.81 -9.19 25.30
N LEU A 185 -6.54 -8.32 26.00
CA LEU A 185 -6.43 -6.87 25.83
C LEU A 185 -5.02 -6.39 26.20
N LEU A 186 -4.43 -6.90 27.28
CA LEU A 186 -3.07 -6.59 27.70
C LEU A 186 -2.03 -7.12 26.71
N LEU A 187 -2.21 -8.31 26.14
CA LEU A 187 -1.36 -8.89 25.11
C LEU A 187 -1.43 -8.09 23.80
N LEU A 188 -2.61 -7.63 23.41
CA LEU A 188 -2.80 -6.75 22.27
C LEU A 188 -2.12 -5.38 22.50
N ILE A 189 -2.13 -4.87 23.72
CA ILE A 189 -1.39 -3.65 24.06
C ILE A 189 0.13 -3.91 24.04
N LYS A 190 0.61 -4.97 24.72
CA LYS A 190 2.04 -5.34 24.78
C LYS A 190 2.64 -5.64 23.41
N SER A 191 1.88 -6.28 22.52
CA SER A 191 2.31 -6.56 21.14
C SER A 191 2.30 -5.33 20.22
N GLY A 192 1.86 -4.16 20.72
CA GLY A 192 1.67 -2.96 19.92
C GLY A 192 0.51 -3.07 18.92
N ALA A 193 -0.42 -4.00 19.13
CA ALA A 193 -1.57 -4.19 18.27
C ALA A 193 -2.67 -3.15 18.54
N LEU A 194 -2.83 -2.75 19.81
CA LEU A 194 -3.75 -1.71 20.28
C LEU A 194 -3.00 -0.59 20.98
N VAL A 195 -3.52 0.63 20.89
CA VAL A 195 -3.06 1.81 21.63
C VAL A 195 -4.22 2.44 22.38
N LYS A 196 -3.99 2.89 23.62
CA LYS A 196 -5.00 3.59 24.41
C LYS A 196 -5.26 4.97 23.79
N GLY A 197 -6.52 5.24 23.47
CA GLY A 197 -6.98 6.55 23.02
C GLY A 197 -7.19 7.51 24.19
N ARG A 198 -7.28 8.81 23.87
CA ARG A 198 -7.61 9.87 24.85
C ARG A 198 -9.07 9.81 25.34
N ASP A 199 -9.89 9.03 24.66
CA ASP A 199 -11.29 8.75 24.88
C ASP A 199 -11.55 7.62 25.89
N GLY A 200 -10.48 6.99 26.42
CA GLY A 200 -10.59 5.87 27.34
C GLY A 200 -10.76 4.50 26.66
N ALA A 201 -11.04 4.47 25.35
CA ALA A 201 -11.09 3.24 24.56
C ALA A 201 -9.70 2.87 24.02
N PHE A 202 -9.50 1.60 23.67
CA PHE A 202 -8.33 1.13 22.95
C PHE A 202 -8.62 1.09 21.46
N HIS A 203 -7.61 1.30 20.61
CA HIS A 203 -7.80 1.33 19.18
C HIS A 203 -6.68 0.60 18.44
N PRO A 204 -6.95 -0.01 17.27
CA PRO A 204 -5.93 -0.63 16.45
C PRO A 204 -4.83 0.36 16.07
N THR A 205 -3.57 -0.10 16.11
CA THR A 205 -2.46 0.62 15.49
C THR A 205 -2.55 0.51 13.96
N LEU A 206 -1.85 1.37 13.23
CA LEU A 206 -1.83 1.33 11.76
C LEU A 206 -1.40 -0.05 11.23
N ARG A 207 -0.39 -0.66 11.87
CA ARG A 207 0.08 -2.01 11.55
C ARG A 207 -1.01 -3.06 11.69
N SER A 208 -1.76 -3.01 12.79
CA SER A 208 -2.90 -3.92 13.02
C SER A 208 -4.02 -3.69 12.03
N ALA A 209 -4.39 -2.43 11.78
CA ALA A 209 -5.43 -2.08 10.83
C ALA A 209 -5.12 -2.61 9.43
N ILE A 210 -3.90 -2.38 8.93
CA ILE A 210 -3.43 -2.93 7.65
C ILE A 210 -3.49 -4.46 7.66
N ARG A 211 -3.02 -5.12 8.74
CA ARG A 211 -3.04 -6.58 8.85
C ARG A 211 -4.47 -7.16 8.80
N ILE A 212 -5.43 -6.51 9.46
CA ILE A 212 -6.84 -6.93 9.43
C ILE A 212 -7.41 -6.76 8.01
N VAL A 213 -7.27 -5.58 7.40
CA VAL A 213 -7.76 -5.33 6.03
C VAL A 213 -7.14 -6.32 5.04
N TRP A 214 -5.84 -6.56 5.16
CA TRP A 214 -5.14 -7.51 4.30
C TRP A 214 -5.68 -8.93 4.46
N ARG A 215 -5.89 -9.40 5.70
CA ARG A 215 -6.51 -10.71 5.96
C ARG A 215 -7.90 -10.82 5.35
N GLN A 216 -8.74 -9.80 5.52
CA GLN A 216 -10.08 -9.76 4.91
C GLN A 216 -10.01 -9.85 3.37
N TRP A 217 -9.07 -9.13 2.76
CA TRP A 217 -8.88 -9.19 1.30
C TRP A 217 -8.30 -10.52 0.82
N ALA A 218 -7.32 -11.08 1.53
CA ALA A 218 -6.70 -12.37 1.19
C ALA A 218 -7.68 -13.53 1.32
N THR A 219 -8.63 -13.44 2.23
CA THR A 219 -9.65 -14.48 2.45
C THR A 219 -10.93 -14.24 1.66
N ARG A 220 -11.09 -13.07 0.98
CA ARG A 220 -12.31 -12.67 0.24
C ARG A 220 -12.87 -13.74 -0.71
N THR A 221 -11.99 -14.51 -1.35
CA THR A 221 -12.35 -15.56 -2.32
C THR A 221 -12.76 -16.87 -1.67
N LYS A 222 -12.45 -17.08 -0.39
CA LYS A 222 -12.89 -18.22 0.42
C LYS A 222 -14.32 -18.03 0.94
N HIS A 223 -14.88 -16.81 0.90
CA HIS A 223 -16.28 -16.51 1.24
C HIS A 223 -17.24 -16.80 0.06
N ARG A 224 -17.19 -18.00 -0.55
CA ARG A 224 -18.07 -18.36 -1.68
C ARG A 224 -19.50 -18.69 -1.21
N GLY A 225 -20.21 -17.70 -0.66
CA GLY A 225 -21.62 -17.81 -0.29
C GLY A 225 -21.95 -17.13 1.04
N PRO A 226 -23.23 -16.80 1.29
CA PRO A 226 -23.68 -16.40 2.63
C PRO A 226 -23.51 -17.58 3.60
N TYR A 227 -23.20 -17.27 4.86
CA TYR A 227 -23.19 -18.26 5.93
C TYR A 227 -24.57 -18.91 6.05
N ARG A 228 -24.62 -20.24 6.13
CA ARG A 228 -25.84 -21.03 6.28
C ARG A 228 -26.12 -21.17 7.77
N SER A 229 -27.13 -20.45 8.22
CA SER A 229 -27.75 -20.55 9.54
C SER A 229 -29.21 -20.14 9.37
N VAL A 230 -30.09 -20.72 10.19
CA VAL A 230 -31.52 -20.43 10.12
C VAL A 230 -31.81 -18.96 10.45
N LEU A 231 -30.93 -18.30 11.23
CA LEU A 231 -30.99 -16.86 11.51
C LEU A 231 -30.78 -15.97 10.28
N LEU A 232 -30.16 -16.54 9.25
CA LEU A 232 -29.88 -15.87 7.98
C LEU A 232 -30.85 -16.29 6.87
N GLU A 233 -31.89 -17.05 7.23
CA GLU A 233 -33.05 -17.39 6.41
C GLU A 233 -34.27 -16.53 6.78
N GLU A 234 -35.31 -16.53 5.96
CA GLU A 234 -36.52 -15.74 6.23
C GLU A 234 -37.48 -16.46 7.18
N PRO A 235 -38.18 -15.72 8.06
CA PRO A 235 -38.21 -14.25 8.19
C PRO A 235 -37.09 -13.63 9.07
N SER A 236 -36.29 -14.46 9.77
CA SER A 236 -35.32 -14.01 10.79
C SER A 236 -34.22 -13.09 10.24
N GLN A 237 -33.80 -13.26 8.99
CA GLN A 237 -32.74 -12.45 8.38
C GLN A 237 -33.04 -10.94 8.37
N SER A 238 -34.29 -10.56 8.09
CA SER A 238 -34.69 -9.16 8.00
C SER A 238 -34.84 -8.51 9.39
N ILE A 239 -35.25 -9.31 10.38
CA ILE A 239 -35.31 -8.92 11.79
C ILE A 239 -33.89 -8.73 12.36
N LEU A 240 -33.00 -9.68 12.10
CA LEU A 240 -31.60 -9.61 12.46
C LEU A 240 -30.90 -8.41 11.82
N PHE A 241 -31.22 -8.10 10.55
CA PHE A 241 -30.73 -6.89 9.90
C PHE A 241 -31.15 -5.62 10.64
N ALA A 242 -32.42 -5.52 11.07
CA ALA A 242 -32.90 -4.37 11.79
C ALA A 242 -32.21 -4.22 13.15
N ARG A 243 -32.03 -5.32 13.90
CA ARG A 243 -31.26 -5.33 15.16
C ARG A 243 -29.81 -4.87 14.94
N ALA A 244 -29.13 -5.46 13.96
CA ALA A 244 -27.77 -5.06 13.61
C ALA A 244 -27.71 -3.58 13.23
N TYR A 245 -28.67 -3.07 12.44
CA TYR A 245 -28.70 -1.66 12.08
C TYR A 245 -28.78 -0.75 13.30
N GLU A 246 -29.66 -1.07 14.26
CA GLU A 246 -29.84 -0.30 15.50
C GLU A 246 -28.57 -0.33 16.36
N GLU A 247 -27.95 -1.50 16.56
CA GLU A 247 -26.69 -1.64 17.29
C GLU A 247 -25.57 -0.83 16.64
N PHE A 248 -25.39 -0.93 15.31
CA PHE A 248 -24.41 -0.15 14.57
C PHE A 248 -24.70 1.36 14.60
N ALA A 249 -25.97 1.77 14.63
CA ALA A 249 -26.35 3.18 14.74
C ALA A 249 -25.97 3.74 16.12
N VAL A 250 -26.29 3.03 17.19
CA VAL A 250 -25.91 3.40 18.57
C VAL A 250 -24.39 3.45 18.73
N GLU A 251 -23.68 2.45 18.19
CA GLU A 251 -22.22 2.43 18.23
C GLU A 251 -21.65 3.64 17.49
N ASN A 252 -22.13 3.93 16.27
CA ASN A 252 -21.69 5.09 15.50
C ASN A 252 -21.95 6.42 16.19
N GLU A 253 -23.11 6.60 16.84
CA GLU A 253 -23.43 7.83 17.57
C GLU A 253 -22.57 8.04 18.82
N ARG A 254 -22.14 6.95 19.45
CA ARG A 254 -21.29 6.94 20.65
C ARG A 254 -19.79 6.84 20.31
N ARG A 255 -19.42 6.80 19.04
CA ARG A 255 -18.01 6.68 18.63
C ARG A 255 -17.22 7.91 19.07
N PRO A 256 -16.11 7.73 19.79
CA PRO A 256 -15.30 8.85 20.20
C PRO A 256 -14.59 9.50 19.00
N PRO A 257 -14.50 10.85 18.96
CA PRO A 257 -13.84 11.55 17.87
C PRO A 257 -12.33 11.28 17.88
N ARG A 258 -11.76 10.97 16.71
CA ARG A 258 -10.31 10.79 16.53
C ARG A 258 -9.73 11.87 15.61
N PRO A 259 -9.44 13.08 16.14
CA PRO A 259 -8.96 14.18 15.32
C PRO A 259 -7.64 13.87 14.63
N ASN A 260 -6.72 13.17 15.31
CA ASN A 260 -5.42 12.80 14.74
C ASN A 260 -5.55 11.87 13.52
N VAL A 261 -6.45 10.88 13.57
CA VAL A 261 -6.71 9.99 12.43
C VAL A 261 -7.36 10.78 11.29
N THR A 262 -8.29 11.67 11.61
CA THR A 262 -8.96 12.53 10.62
C THR A 262 -7.98 13.49 9.94
N ALA A 263 -7.07 14.10 10.70
CA ALA A 263 -6.01 14.95 10.17
C ALA A 263 -5.01 14.15 9.32
N ALA A 264 -4.60 12.97 9.77
CA ALA A 264 -3.72 12.09 8.99
C ALA A 264 -4.36 11.69 7.65
N VAL A 265 -5.67 11.39 7.66
CA VAL A 265 -6.42 11.08 6.44
C VAL A 265 -6.43 12.25 5.48
N LEU A 266 -6.72 13.46 5.97
CA LEU A 266 -6.67 14.68 5.16
C LEU A 266 -5.26 14.89 4.57
N ILE A 267 -4.22 14.84 5.39
CA ILE A 267 -2.83 15.10 4.96
C ILE A 267 -2.37 14.06 3.94
N ILE A 268 -2.58 12.78 4.19
CA ILE A 268 -2.15 11.69 3.30
C ILE A 268 -2.89 11.77 1.96
N THR A 269 -4.21 11.98 2.00
CA THR A 269 -4.99 12.07 0.76
C THR A 269 -4.68 13.34 -0.03
N LEU A 270 -4.44 14.46 0.65
CA LEU A 270 -3.97 15.70 0.05
C LEU A 270 -2.60 15.51 -0.62
N ALA A 271 -1.62 14.95 0.09
CA ALA A 271 -0.28 14.70 -0.44
C ALA A 271 -0.32 13.76 -1.64
N MET A 272 -1.11 12.69 -1.58
CA MET A 272 -1.32 11.77 -2.71
C MET A 272 -2.00 12.48 -3.90
N SER A 273 -2.96 13.37 -3.65
CA SER A 273 -3.63 14.11 -4.72
C SER A 273 -2.70 15.12 -5.38
N VAL A 274 -1.90 15.85 -4.60
CA VAL A 274 -0.87 16.77 -5.10
C VAL A 274 0.20 16.02 -5.88
N ALA A 275 0.64 14.85 -5.41
CA ALA A 275 1.62 14.03 -6.13
C ALA A 275 1.07 13.53 -7.48
N LEU A 276 -0.16 13.02 -7.51
CA LEU A 276 -0.76 12.53 -8.75
C LEU A 276 -1.08 13.68 -9.73
N TRP A 277 -1.66 14.79 -9.26
CA TRP A 277 -1.87 15.98 -10.10
C TRP A 277 -0.55 16.60 -10.56
N GLY A 278 0.47 16.61 -9.70
CA GLY A 278 1.81 17.11 -10.03
C GLY A 278 2.45 16.30 -11.15
N SER A 279 2.26 14.97 -11.12
CA SER A 279 2.73 14.07 -12.17
C SER A 279 1.91 14.13 -13.47
N ALA A 280 0.60 14.39 -13.39
CA ALA A 280 -0.28 14.43 -14.56
C ALA A 280 -0.34 15.82 -15.23
N LEU A 281 -0.11 16.89 -14.46
CA LEU A 281 -0.18 18.29 -14.90
C LEU A 281 1.17 18.97 -14.65
N SER A 282 1.24 19.86 -13.66
CA SER A 282 2.47 20.43 -13.13
C SER A 282 2.35 20.60 -11.62
N TRP A 283 3.49 20.59 -10.92
CA TRP A 283 3.53 20.77 -9.45
C TRP A 283 2.88 22.09 -9.00
N ASN A 284 3.10 23.17 -9.73
CA ASN A 284 2.50 24.48 -9.43
C ASN A 284 0.97 24.44 -9.57
N TYR A 285 0.45 23.84 -10.64
CA TYR A 285 -1.00 23.69 -10.84
C TYR A 285 -1.62 22.74 -9.82
N ALA A 286 -0.91 21.68 -9.43
CA ALA A 286 -1.38 20.72 -8.44
C ALA A 286 -1.56 21.34 -7.06
N VAL A 287 -0.56 22.10 -6.59
CA VAL A 287 -0.63 22.85 -5.32
C VAL A 287 -1.74 23.89 -5.38
N LEU A 288 -1.86 24.59 -6.51
CA LEU A 288 -2.90 25.59 -6.70
C LEU A 288 -4.31 24.99 -6.62
N LEU A 289 -4.55 23.92 -7.37
CA LEU A 289 -5.82 23.20 -7.40
C LEU A 289 -6.17 22.68 -6.01
N ALA A 290 -5.19 22.11 -5.31
CA ALA A 290 -5.35 21.63 -3.95
C ALA A 290 -5.75 22.75 -2.98
N LEU A 291 -5.16 23.93 -3.09
CA LEU A 291 -5.49 25.09 -2.27
C LEU A 291 -6.94 25.57 -2.52
N VAL A 292 -7.33 25.71 -3.79
CA VAL A 292 -8.69 26.14 -4.15
C VAL A 292 -9.74 25.14 -3.66
N LEU A 293 -9.51 23.84 -3.88
CA LEU A 293 -10.40 22.79 -3.40
C LEU A 293 -10.44 22.71 -1.88
N PHE A 294 -9.31 22.92 -1.20
CA PHE A 294 -9.28 22.97 0.27
C PHE A 294 -10.13 24.12 0.81
N VAL A 295 -10.01 25.32 0.24
CA VAL A 295 -10.82 26.48 0.65
C VAL A 295 -12.31 26.23 0.39
N HIS A 296 -12.64 25.67 -0.78
CA HIS A 296 -14.00 25.26 -1.13
C HIS A 296 -14.58 24.28 -0.11
N GLU A 297 -13.91 23.16 0.14
CA GLU A 297 -14.38 22.17 1.11
C GLU A 297 -14.40 22.69 2.55
N ALA A 298 -13.44 23.55 2.92
CA ALA A 298 -13.42 24.20 4.23
C ALA A 298 -14.69 25.05 4.44
N GLY A 299 -15.20 25.69 3.39
CA GLY A 299 -16.49 26.39 3.42
C GLY A 299 -17.65 25.49 3.83
N HIS A 300 -17.78 24.30 3.22
CA HIS A 300 -18.76 23.30 3.64
C HIS A 300 -18.54 22.86 5.09
N ALA A 301 -17.30 22.54 5.47
CA ALA A 301 -16.97 22.06 6.81
C ALA A 301 -17.31 23.09 7.90
N ILE A 302 -17.02 24.38 7.66
CA ILE A 302 -17.35 25.48 8.57
C ILE A 302 -18.86 25.60 8.73
N ALA A 303 -19.62 25.59 7.63
CA ALA A 303 -21.09 25.66 7.69
C ALA A 303 -21.71 24.44 8.38
N MET A 304 -21.21 23.23 8.09
CA MET A 304 -21.62 22.00 8.78
C MET A 304 -21.38 22.11 10.30
N LYS A 305 -20.21 22.60 10.72
CA LYS A 305 -19.89 22.79 12.14
C LYS A 305 -20.79 23.84 12.78
N ALA A 306 -20.99 24.98 12.13
CA ALA A 306 -21.87 26.05 12.61
C ALA A 306 -23.32 25.59 12.81
N PHE A 307 -23.75 24.61 12.01
CA PHE A 307 -25.09 24.05 12.09
C PHE A 307 -25.21 22.75 12.89
N GLY A 308 -24.15 22.33 13.59
CA GLY A 308 -24.21 21.23 14.56
C GLY A 308 -24.09 19.83 13.97
N TYR A 309 -23.48 19.68 12.78
CA TYR A 309 -23.08 18.37 12.26
C TYR A 309 -22.03 17.74 13.20
N ARG A 310 -22.08 16.41 13.33
CA ARG A 310 -21.09 15.61 14.07
C ARG A 310 -20.20 14.83 13.10
N ASP A 311 -19.06 14.36 13.60
CA ASP A 311 -18.11 13.52 12.86
C ASP A 311 -17.65 14.12 11.51
N ILE A 312 -17.42 15.43 11.51
CA ILE A 312 -16.98 16.14 10.30
C ILE A 312 -15.58 15.64 9.92
N SER A 313 -15.46 15.13 8.70
CA SER A 313 -14.22 14.58 8.15
C SER A 313 -14.06 15.05 6.72
N MET A 314 -12.90 15.64 6.42
CA MET A 314 -12.50 16.09 5.08
C MET A 314 -11.39 15.18 4.56
N PHE A 315 -11.45 14.82 3.28
CA PHE A 315 -10.38 14.10 2.61
C PHE A 315 -10.39 14.37 1.10
N PHE A 316 -9.24 14.19 0.46
CA PHE A 316 -9.12 14.28 -0.99
C PHE A 316 -9.36 12.92 -1.65
N ILE A 317 -10.03 12.93 -2.81
CA ILE A 317 -10.12 11.79 -3.72
C ILE A 317 -9.14 12.08 -4.86
N PRO A 318 -8.03 11.33 -4.96
CA PRO A 318 -6.99 11.62 -5.93
C PRO A 318 -7.53 11.61 -7.36
N LEU A 319 -7.03 12.54 -8.18
CA LEU A 319 -7.48 12.78 -9.56
C LEU A 319 -8.94 13.25 -9.73
N PHE A 320 -9.69 13.45 -8.63
CA PHE A 320 -11.10 13.83 -8.69
C PHE A 320 -11.38 15.16 -7.98
N GLY A 321 -11.05 15.27 -6.69
CA GLY A 321 -11.36 16.47 -5.92
C GLY A 321 -11.22 16.24 -4.42
N ALA A 322 -11.98 16.97 -3.62
CA ALA A 322 -12.08 16.76 -2.19
C ALA A 322 -13.54 16.57 -1.77
N VAL A 323 -13.75 15.97 -0.60
CA VAL A 323 -15.08 15.70 -0.06
C VAL A 323 -15.07 15.95 1.44
N VAL A 324 -16.06 16.70 1.90
CA VAL A 324 -16.45 16.78 3.31
C VAL A 324 -17.64 15.88 3.59
N THR A 325 -17.53 15.10 4.67
CA THR A 325 -18.59 14.25 5.20
C THR A 325 -18.90 14.65 6.64
N GLY A 326 -20.15 14.45 7.05
CA GLY A 326 -20.59 14.68 8.41
C GLY A 326 -21.99 14.11 8.65
N THR A 327 -22.31 13.83 9.90
CA THR A 327 -23.62 13.32 10.31
C THR A 327 -24.52 14.49 10.69
N ALA A 328 -25.56 14.72 9.89
CA ALA A 328 -26.56 15.76 10.15
C ALA A 328 -27.54 15.34 11.25
N LYS A 329 -27.98 16.32 12.04
CA LYS A 329 -29.23 16.21 12.81
C LYS A 329 -30.42 16.54 11.90
N GLU A 330 -31.64 16.41 12.43
CA GLU A 330 -32.82 16.91 11.72
C GLU A 330 -32.70 18.40 11.47
N MET A 331 -32.82 18.80 10.20
CA MET A 331 -32.45 20.15 9.78
C MET A 331 -33.33 20.69 8.64
N PRO A 332 -33.71 21.99 8.71
CA PRO A 332 -34.38 22.69 7.62
C PRO A 332 -33.55 22.71 6.33
N ALA A 333 -34.23 22.65 5.19
CA ALA A 333 -33.58 22.65 3.88
C ALA A 333 -32.79 23.94 3.58
N TRP A 334 -33.22 25.11 4.07
CA TRP A 334 -32.45 26.35 3.89
C TRP A 334 -31.06 26.30 4.52
N LYS A 335 -30.90 25.63 5.68
CA LYS A 335 -29.58 25.45 6.30
C LYS A 335 -28.69 24.58 5.42
N GLN A 336 -29.25 23.56 4.78
CA GLN A 336 -28.52 22.71 3.84
C GLN A 336 -28.13 23.48 2.58
N ALA A 337 -29.02 24.34 2.06
CA ALA A 337 -28.70 25.23 0.95
C ALA A 337 -27.51 26.14 1.31
N VAL A 338 -27.47 26.69 2.54
CA VAL A 338 -26.32 27.45 3.03
C VAL A 338 -25.06 26.59 3.12
N VAL A 339 -25.14 25.34 3.62
CA VAL A 339 -23.98 24.42 3.62
C VAL A 339 -23.46 24.18 2.21
N ILE A 340 -24.34 23.90 1.25
CA ILE A 340 -23.99 23.65 -0.15
C ILE A 340 -23.39 24.91 -0.80
N LEU A 341 -23.90 26.10 -0.48
CA LEU A 341 -23.38 27.35 -1.05
C LEU A 341 -22.10 27.85 -0.37
N ALA A 342 -21.85 27.45 0.88
CA ALA A 342 -20.69 27.89 1.65
C ALA A 342 -19.36 27.42 1.05
N GLY A 343 -19.34 26.35 0.26
CA GLY A 343 -18.15 25.94 -0.48
C GLY A 343 -17.87 26.81 -1.70
N PRO A 344 -18.76 26.86 -2.70
CA PRO A 344 -18.51 27.56 -3.96
C PRO A 344 -18.54 29.09 -3.86
N LEU A 345 -19.48 29.68 -3.11
CA LEU A 345 -19.69 31.14 -3.18
C LEU A 345 -18.50 31.97 -2.71
N PRO A 346 -17.82 31.68 -1.58
CA PRO A 346 -16.71 32.51 -1.12
C PRO A 346 -15.56 32.56 -2.12
N GLY A 347 -15.18 31.40 -2.67
CA GLY A 347 -14.09 31.31 -3.65
C GLY A 347 -14.46 31.93 -5.00
N LEU A 348 -15.73 31.83 -5.42
CA LEU A 348 -16.22 32.49 -6.62
C LEU A 348 -16.16 34.01 -6.49
N LEU A 349 -16.73 34.56 -5.41
CA LEU A 349 -16.78 36.01 -5.18
C LEU A 349 -15.38 36.62 -5.00
N ALA A 350 -14.52 35.96 -4.22
CA ALA A 350 -13.14 36.41 -4.02
C ALA A 350 -12.34 36.37 -5.33
N GLY A 351 -12.46 35.29 -6.10
CA GLY A 351 -11.78 35.16 -7.40
C GLY A 351 -12.27 36.21 -8.41
N MET A 352 -13.58 36.41 -8.53
CA MET A 352 -14.15 37.44 -9.40
C MET A 352 -13.71 38.84 -8.98
N GLY A 353 -13.79 39.17 -7.68
CA GLY A 353 -13.37 40.45 -7.15
C GLY A 353 -11.91 40.75 -7.45
N PHE A 354 -11.03 39.76 -7.30
CA PHE A 354 -9.60 39.91 -7.62
C PHE A 354 -9.36 40.10 -9.13
N LEU A 355 -10.02 39.33 -9.99
CA LEU A 355 -9.88 39.47 -11.45
C LEU A 355 -10.37 40.83 -11.94
N ILE A 356 -11.49 41.32 -11.40
CA ILE A 356 -12.01 42.67 -11.69
C ILE A 356 -11.02 43.73 -11.21
N TYR A 357 -10.52 43.62 -9.97
CA TYR A 357 -9.56 44.56 -9.42
C TYR A 357 -8.27 44.67 -10.24
N ARG A 358 -7.71 43.53 -10.67
CA ARG A 358 -6.57 43.48 -11.59
C ARG A 358 -6.89 44.07 -12.97
N GLY A 359 -8.11 43.86 -13.48
CA GLY A 359 -8.53 44.46 -14.75
C GLY A 359 -8.44 46.00 -14.75
N PHE A 360 -8.54 46.62 -13.57
CA PHE A 360 -8.39 48.07 -13.37
C PHE A 360 -6.99 48.52 -12.93
N HIS A 361 -6.07 47.60 -12.59
CA HIS A 361 -4.75 47.92 -12.04
C HIS A 361 -3.64 47.05 -12.65
N SER A 362 -2.67 47.67 -13.30
CA SER A 362 -1.46 46.99 -13.80
C SER A 362 -0.50 46.72 -12.64
N PHE A 363 -0.24 45.44 -12.33
CA PHE A 363 0.78 45.04 -11.37
C PHE A 363 1.94 44.34 -12.10
N ASP A 364 3.13 44.93 -12.04
CA ASP A 364 4.39 44.28 -12.40
C ASP A 364 4.88 43.43 -11.23
N THR A 365 4.43 42.18 -11.15
CA THR A 365 5.07 41.21 -10.26
C THR A 365 5.13 39.84 -10.92
N GLU A 366 6.36 39.39 -11.18
CA GLU A 366 6.73 38.08 -11.72
C GLU A 366 6.64 36.91 -10.70
N THR A 367 6.10 37.14 -9.50
CA THR A 367 6.05 36.11 -8.45
C THR A 367 4.65 35.53 -8.27
N PHE A 368 4.57 34.19 -8.34
CA PHE A 368 3.40 33.31 -8.08
C PHE A 368 2.05 33.92 -8.50
N ASP A 369 1.73 33.80 -9.78
CA ASP A 369 0.62 34.44 -10.49
C ASP A 369 -0.76 34.30 -9.78
N MET A 370 -1.05 35.24 -8.86
CA MET A 370 -2.31 35.32 -8.10
C MET A 370 -3.54 35.36 -9.03
N SER A 371 -3.35 35.77 -10.29
CA SER A 371 -4.43 35.78 -11.28
C SER A 371 -4.77 34.39 -11.79
N ARG A 372 -3.80 33.47 -11.87
CA ARG A 372 -4.09 32.04 -12.09
C ARG A 372 -4.89 31.48 -10.92
N ILE A 373 -4.57 31.89 -9.68
CA ILE A 373 -5.33 31.44 -8.50
C ILE A 373 -6.77 31.91 -8.57
N ALA A 374 -6.98 33.20 -8.80
CA ALA A 374 -8.30 33.78 -8.93
C ALA A 374 -9.08 33.15 -10.10
N PHE A 375 -8.44 32.92 -11.24
CA PHE A 375 -9.06 32.25 -12.39
C PHE A 375 -9.47 30.80 -12.08
N VAL A 376 -8.57 30.00 -11.50
CA VAL A 376 -8.88 28.61 -11.09
C VAL A 376 -9.96 28.60 -10.01
N ALA A 377 -9.93 29.54 -9.07
CA ALA A 377 -10.98 29.68 -8.05
C ALA A 377 -12.34 29.97 -8.69
N VAL A 378 -12.44 30.93 -9.62
CA VAL A 378 -13.69 31.19 -10.34
C VAL A 378 -14.13 29.94 -11.11
N LEU A 379 -13.22 29.31 -11.86
CA LEU A 379 -13.54 28.15 -12.69
C LEU A 379 -14.07 26.97 -11.87
N ILE A 380 -13.37 26.57 -10.80
CA ILE A 380 -13.74 25.41 -9.97
C ILE A 380 -15.04 25.68 -9.22
N ASN A 381 -15.20 26.87 -8.63
CA ASN A 381 -16.39 27.19 -7.85
C ASN A 381 -17.63 27.40 -8.73
N LEU A 382 -17.46 28.02 -9.89
CA LEU A 382 -18.53 28.14 -10.88
C LEU A 382 -18.89 26.77 -11.45
N ALA A 383 -17.90 25.93 -11.79
CA ALA A 383 -18.15 24.56 -12.24
C ALA A 383 -18.95 23.78 -11.20
N ASN A 384 -18.61 23.85 -9.90
CA ASN A 384 -19.38 23.20 -8.84
C ASN A 384 -20.82 23.72 -8.72
N LEU A 385 -21.11 24.95 -9.14
CA LEU A 385 -22.48 25.50 -9.20
C LEU A 385 -23.24 25.12 -10.47
N LEU A 386 -22.69 24.27 -11.35
CA LEU A 386 -23.43 23.73 -12.49
C LEU A 386 -24.71 23.02 -12.00
N PRO A 387 -25.84 23.18 -12.72
CA PRO A 387 -27.11 22.54 -12.37
C PRO A 387 -27.12 21.05 -12.74
N LEU A 388 -26.06 20.31 -12.38
CA LEU A 388 -25.84 18.89 -12.69
C LEU A 388 -25.41 18.14 -11.43
N THR A 389 -26.13 17.08 -11.05
CA THR A 389 -25.74 16.24 -9.90
C THR A 389 -24.59 15.30 -10.32
N PRO A 390 -23.57 15.05 -9.46
CA PRO A 390 -23.51 15.32 -8.02
C PRO A 390 -22.78 16.60 -7.58
N LEU A 391 -22.58 17.57 -8.47
CA LEU A 391 -22.00 18.88 -8.12
C LEU A 391 -22.94 19.67 -7.21
N ASP A 392 -22.41 20.70 -6.54
CA ASP A 392 -23.15 21.49 -5.56
C ASP A 392 -24.39 22.19 -6.12
N GLY A 393 -24.31 22.77 -7.32
CA GLY A 393 -25.48 23.36 -7.99
C GLY A 393 -26.57 22.32 -8.26
N GLY A 394 -26.19 21.12 -8.67
CA GLY A 394 -27.10 19.98 -8.79
C GLY A 394 -27.70 19.55 -7.46
N ARG A 395 -26.88 19.44 -6.40
CA ARG A 395 -27.36 19.12 -5.03
C ARG A 395 -28.32 20.18 -4.51
N LEU A 396 -28.06 21.45 -4.80
CA LEU A 396 -28.90 22.58 -4.44
C LEU A 396 -30.28 22.47 -5.12
N LEU A 397 -30.32 22.11 -6.41
CA LEU A 397 -31.58 21.82 -7.12
C LEU A 397 -32.28 20.56 -6.59
N GLU A 398 -31.53 19.51 -6.24
CA GLU A 398 -32.10 18.29 -5.65
C GLU A 398 -32.82 18.58 -4.34
N ILE A 399 -32.20 19.31 -3.42
CA ILE A 399 -32.85 19.63 -2.14
C ILE A 399 -34.00 20.63 -2.33
N SER A 400 -33.89 21.53 -3.30
CA SER A 400 -34.83 22.65 -3.46
C SER A 400 -36.06 22.31 -4.27
N VAL A 401 -35.90 21.54 -5.34
CA VAL A 401 -36.95 21.23 -6.31
C VAL A 401 -37.37 19.76 -6.23
N PHE A 402 -36.40 18.84 -6.27
CA PHE A 402 -36.69 17.42 -6.50
C PHE A 402 -36.90 16.60 -5.23
N ASN A 403 -36.65 17.15 -4.04
CA ASN A 403 -36.76 16.42 -2.77
C ASN A 403 -38.17 15.88 -2.52
N ARG A 404 -39.20 16.53 -3.08
CA ARG A 404 -40.61 16.11 -2.96
C ARG A 404 -40.96 14.92 -3.86
N TRP A 405 -40.21 14.71 -4.94
CA TRP A 405 -40.54 13.73 -5.98
C TRP A 405 -39.33 12.84 -6.29
N PRO A 406 -39.21 11.68 -5.62
CA PRO A 406 -38.07 10.78 -5.79
C PRO A 406 -37.80 10.38 -7.26
N ARG A 407 -38.85 10.21 -8.08
CA ARG A 407 -38.71 9.91 -9.51
C ARG A 407 -38.14 11.09 -10.30
N ALA A 408 -38.61 12.31 -10.05
CA ALA A 408 -38.12 13.50 -10.73
C ALA A 408 -36.63 13.71 -10.43
N ARG A 409 -36.20 13.43 -9.19
CA ARG A 409 -34.78 13.42 -8.82
C ARG A 409 -33.98 12.41 -9.64
N LEU A 410 -34.45 11.17 -9.77
CA LEU A 410 -33.74 10.16 -10.57
C LEU A 410 -33.64 10.57 -12.04
N VAL A 411 -34.72 11.13 -12.61
CA VAL A 411 -34.70 11.67 -13.99
C VAL A 411 -33.68 12.79 -14.11
N PHE A 412 -33.65 13.74 -13.16
CA PHE A 412 -32.65 14.80 -13.11
C PHE A 412 -31.21 14.24 -13.05
N SER A 413 -30.98 13.19 -12.26
CA SER A 413 -29.68 12.51 -12.22
C SER A 413 -29.29 11.85 -13.54
N VAL A 414 -30.23 11.16 -14.21
CA VAL A 414 -29.99 10.54 -15.51
C VAL A 414 -29.66 11.61 -16.57
N LEU A 415 -30.42 12.71 -16.58
CA LEU A 415 -30.15 13.84 -17.48
C LEU A 415 -28.80 14.50 -17.17
N SER A 416 -28.44 14.63 -15.89
CA SER A 416 -27.13 15.17 -15.48
C SER A 416 -25.99 14.29 -15.98
N VAL A 417 -26.10 12.96 -15.82
CA VAL A 417 -25.11 12.01 -16.35
C VAL A 417 -25.05 12.08 -17.87
N ALA A 418 -26.18 12.14 -18.57
CA ALA A 418 -26.21 12.29 -20.01
C ALA A 418 -25.53 13.58 -20.48
N ALA A 419 -25.74 14.71 -19.79
CA ALA A 419 -25.06 15.97 -20.06
C ALA A 419 -23.55 15.88 -19.83
N PHE A 420 -23.11 15.25 -18.73
CA PHE A 420 -21.68 14.99 -18.48
C PHE A 420 -21.06 14.06 -19.53
N SER A 421 -21.78 13.02 -19.96
CA SER A 421 -21.33 12.13 -21.02
C SER A 421 -21.21 12.88 -22.36
N GLY A 422 -22.17 13.75 -22.68
CA GLY A 422 -22.09 14.62 -23.86
C GLY A 422 -20.89 15.56 -23.79
N LEU A 423 -20.64 16.19 -22.63
CA LEU A 423 -19.48 17.03 -22.39
C LEU A 423 -18.17 16.24 -22.50
N ALA A 424 -18.12 15.02 -21.95
CA ALA A 424 -16.98 14.13 -22.04
C ALA A 424 -16.67 13.74 -23.50
N MET A 425 -17.70 13.44 -24.29
CA MET A 425 -17.55 13.14 -25.72
C MET A 425 -17.08 14.35 -26.53
N TYR A 426 -17.53 15.55 -26.15
CA TYR A 426 -17.15 16.79 -26.80
C TYR A 426 -15.69 17.18 -26.48
N LEU A 427 -15.32 17.19 -25.20
CA LEU A 427 -13.98 17.60 -24.76
C LEU A 427 -12.91 16.53 -25.01
N ARG A 428 -13.31 15.25 -25.09
CA ARG A 428 -12.41 14.08 -25.19
C ARG A 428 -11.32 14.04 -24.10
N ASP A 429 -11.55 14.75 -23.00
CA ASP A 429 -10.62 14.83 -21.89
C ASP A 429 -10.78 13.59 -20.97
N PRO A 430 -9.72 12.84 -20.66
CA PRO A 430 -9.82 11.62 -19.87
C PRO A 430 -10.33 11.83 -18.44
N LEU A 431 -10.11 13.00 -17.83
CA LEU A 431 -10.64 13.29 -16.49
C LEU A 431 -12.16 13.45 -16.56
N VAL A 432 -12.66 14.15 -17.58
CA VAL A 432 -14.12 14.34 -17.80
C VAL A 432 -14.79 13.01 -18.15
N VAL A 433 -14.14 12.17 -18.99
CA VAL A 433 -14.61 10.81 -19.29
C VAL A 433 -14.66 9.95 -18.04
N SER A 434 -13.61 9.98 -17.22
CA SER A 434 -13.54 9.21 -15.96
C SER A 434 -14.62 9.66 -14.97
N ALA A 435 -14.87 10.97 -14.87
CA ALA A 435 -15.94 11.53 -14.04
C ALA A 435 -17.33 11.10 -14.53
N ALA A 436 -17.58 11.18 -15.84
CA ALA A 436 -18.85 10.73 -16.43
C ALA A 436 -19.09 9.22 -16.19
N ALA A 437 -18.07 8.39 -16.37
CA ALA A 437 -18.14 6.96 -16.08
C ALA A 437 -18.42 6.67 -14.60
N PHE A 438 -17.76 7.40 -13.70
CA PHE A 438 -18.00 7.31 -12.26
C PHE A 438 -19.45 7.70 -11.90
N PHE A 439 -19.97 8.81 -12.42
CA PHE A 439 -21.35 9.23 -12.18
C PHE A 439 -22.36 8.22 -12.73
N ALA A 440 -22.13 7.70 -13.94
CA ALA A 440 -22.96 6.64 -14.52
C ALA A 440 -22.99 5.39 -13.62
N TYR A 441 -21.84 4.99 -13.05
CA TYR A 441 -21.78 3.89 -12.09
C TYR A 441 -22.63 4.14 -10.84
N THR A 442 -22.79 5.39 -10.39
CA THR A 442 -23.65 5.73 -9.24
C THR A 442 -25.15 5.65 -9.51
N LEU A 443 -25.60 5.72 -10.77
CA LEU A 443 -27.03 5.72 -11.13
C LEU A 443 -27.79 4.50 -10.59
N ARG A 444 -27.17 3.32 -10.62
CA ARG A 444 -27.76 2.10 -10.05
C ARG A 444 -28.09 2.27 -8.57
N SER A 445 -27.16 2.86 -7.81
CA SER A 445 -27.36 3.11 -6.37
C SER A 445 -28.47 4.15 -6.14
N GLN A 446 -28.50 5.20 -6.96
CA GLN A 446 -29.54 6.23 -6.88
C GLN A 446 -30.94 5.69 -7.21
N TRP A 447 -31.04 4.78 -8.18
CA TRP A 447 -32.29 4.09 -8.50
C TRP A 447 -32.77 3.22 -7.33
N HIS A 448 -31.90 2.38 -6.75
CA HIS A 448 -32.24 1.58 -5.56
C HIS A 448 -32.72 2.47 -4.41
N LEU A 449 -32.00 3.56 -4.15
CA LEU A 449 -32.36 4.51 -3.09
C LEU A 449 -33.73 5.16 -3.35
N THR A 450 -34.00 5.57 -4.59
CA THR A 450 -35.30 6.14 -5.01
C THR A 450 -36.44 5.16 -4.77
N GLU A 451 -36.26 3.90 -5.15
CA GLU A 451 -37.28 2.87 -4.97
C GLU A 451 -37.50 2.51 -3.49
N LEU A 452 -36.44 2.48 -2.67
CA LEU A 452 -36.58 2.32 -1.22
C LEU A 452 -37.27 3.52 -0.56
N GLN A 453 -36.98 4.74 -1.00
CA GLN A 453 -37.68 5.95 -0.53
C GLN A 453 -39.17 5.88 -0.84
N ARG A 454 -39.54 5.36 -2.02
CA ARG A 454 -40.96 5.16 -2.40
C ARG A 454 -41.64 4.03 -1.62
N ALA A 455 -40.86 3.07 -1.12
CA ALA A 455 -41.37 1.97 -0.31
C ALA A 455 -41.57 2.33 1.17
N TRP A 456 -41.18 3.54 1.57
CA TRP A 456 -41.44 4.09 2.90
C TRP A 456 -42.94 4.07 3.21
N LYS A 457 -43.29 3.68 4.44
CA LYS A 457 -44.68 3.62 4.89
C LYS A 457 -44.82 4.42 6.18
N GLU A 458 -45.61 5.50 6.13
CA GLU A 458 -45.87 6.32 7.32
C GLU A 458 -46.59 5.50 8.40
N GLY A 459 -46.29 5.80 9.67
CA GLY A 459 -46.90 5.15 10.83
C GLY A 459 -46.25 3.84 11.29
N LEU A 460 -45.27 3.31 10.56
CA LEU A 460 -44.47 2.16 11.04
C LEU A 460 -43.44 2.60 12.09
N SER A 461 -43.15 1.72 13.04
CA SER A 461 -41.99 1.89 13.91
C SER A 461 -40.68 1.81 13.12
N THR A 462 -39.59 2.37 13.65
CA THR A 462 -38.26 2.32 13.03
C THR A 462 -37.86 0.89 12.67
N ARG A 463 -38.09 -0.06 13.57
CA ARG A 463 -37.71 -1.47 13.39
C ARG A 463 -38.52 -2.14 12.26
N GLU A 464 -39.83 -1.94 12.23
CA GLU A 464 -40.68 -2.45 11.14
C GLU A 464 -40.30 -1.84 9.79
N GLN A 465 -39.95 -0.56 9.79
CA GLN A 465 -39.49 0.15 8.59
C GLN A 465 -38.14 -0.42 8.10
N LEU A 466 -37.21 -0.75 9.01
CA LEU A 466 -35.94 -1.40 8.68
C LEU A 466 -36.14 -2.80 8.08
N ILE A 467 -36.99 -3.63 8.70
CA ILE A 467 -37.34 -4.97 8.22
C ILE A 467 -37.85 -4.89 6.78
N ARG A 468 -38.90 -4.09 6.55
CA ARG A 468 -39.53 -3.90 5.23
C ARG A 468 -38.54 -3.43 4.16
N LEU A 469 -37.72 -2.43 4.47
CA LEU A 469 -36.75 -1.92 3.49
C LEU A 469 -35.64 -2.94 3.19
N SER A 470 -35.26 -3.76 4.17
CA SER A 470 -34.27 -4.81 4.00
C SER A 470 -34.77 -5.94 3.10
N GLU A 471 -36.05 -6.33 3.24
CA GLU A 471 -36.71 -7.31 2.36
C GLU A 471 -36.77 -6.81 0.92
N ILE A 472 -37.17 -5.55 0.72
CA ILE A 472 -37.23 -4.94 -0.61
C ILE A 472 -35.84 -4.86 -1.22
N ALA A 473 -34.85 -4.43 -0.44
CA ALA A 473 -33.46 -4.33 -0.92
C ALA A 473 -32.92 -5.68 -1.40
N ARG A 474 -33.28 -6.77 -0.72
CA ARG A 474 -32.92 -8.12 -1.11
C ARG A 474 -33.74 -8.61 -2.30
N ASN A 475 -35.06 -8.62 -2.18
CA ASN A 475 -35.97 -9.29 -3.13
C ASN A 475 -35.99 -8.57 -4.47
N LYS A 476 -35.97 -7.23 -4.46
CA LYS A 476 -36.07 -6.42 -5.69
C LYS A 476 -34.71 -6.17 -6.33
N PHE A 477 -33.65 -5.94 -5.55
CA PHE A 477 -32.34 -5.52 -6.07
C PHE A 477 -31.23 -6.58 -5.95
N GLY A 478 -31.52 -7.72 -5.30
CA GLY A 478 -30.52 -8.78 -5.04
C GLY A 478 -29.43 -8.36 -4.05
N VAL A 479 -29.64 -7.30 -3.25
CA VAL A 479 -28.60 -6.79 -2.35
C VAL A 479 -28.57 -7.62 -1.06
N ARG A 480 -27.67 -8.61 -1.01
CA ARG A 480 -27.54 -9.52 0.15
C ARG A 480 -26.60 -9.01 1.25
N SER A 481 -25.51 -8.32 0.88
CA SER A 481 -24.50 -7.84 1.83
C SER A 481 -25.07 -6.83 2.83
N PHE A 482 -24.81 -7.06 4.12
CA PHE A 482 -25.19 -6.12 5.19
C PHE A 482 -24.68 -4.70 4.92
N ALA A 483 -23.39 -4.52 4.63
CA ALA A 483 -22.80 -3.20 4.42
C ALA A 483 -23.49 -2.41 3.28
N ARG A 484 -23.87 -3.10 2.20
CA ARG A 484 -24.60 -2.47 1.08
C ARG A 484 -26.04 -2.13 1.47
N LYS A 485 -26.75 -3.04 2.16
CA LYS A 485 -28.11 -2.79 2.67
C LYS A 485 -28.11 -1.62 3.66
N TYR A 486 -27.20 -1.65 4.63
CA TYR A 486 -27.01 -0.59 5.63
C TYR A 486 -26.79 0.76 4.96
N GLY A 487 -25.86 0.87 3.99
CA GLY A 487 -25.62 2.13 3.28
C GLY A 487 -26.84 2.67 2.52
N LEU A 488 -27.58 1.79 1.82
CA LEU A 488 -28.80 2.18 1.10
C LEU A 488 -29.91 2.64 2.05
N ILE A 489 -30.19 1.84 3.08
CA ILE A 489 -31.28 2.11 4.03
C ILE A 489 -30.95 3.32 4.90
N LYS A 490 -29.71 3.44 5.38
CA LYS A 490 -29.23 4.66 6.06
C LYS A 490 -29.43 5.89 5.20
N GLY A 491 -29.15 5.80 3.89
CA GLY A 491 -29.42 6.89 2.94
C GLY A 491 -30.90 7.30 2.85
N VAL A 492 -31.84 6.36 3.02
CA VAL A 492 -33.28 6.67 3.09
C VAL A 492 -33.59 7.43 4.38
N PHE A 493 -33.12 6.94 5.52
CA PHE A 493 -33.33 7.56 6.83
C PHE A 493 -32.71 8.96 6.91
N ASP A 494 -31.46 9.13 6.45
CA ASP A 494 -30.77 10.42 6.46
C ASP A 494 -31.49 11.47 5.61
N ARG A 495 -32.08 11.07 4.48
CA ARG A 495 -32.88 11.99 3.65
C ARG A 495 -34.21 12.37 4.30
N ARG A 496 -34.79 11.50 5.13
CA ARG A 496 -36.03 11.79 5.86
C ARG A 496 -35.81 12.70 7.07
N LYS A 497 -34.59 12.74 7.62
CA LYS A 497 -34.18 13.77 8.59
C LYS A 497 -34.18 15.19 8.00
N MET A 498 -34.30 15.31 6.67
CA MET A 498 -34.32 16.60 5.96
C MET A 498 -35.77 17.08 5.82
N LEU A 499 -36.09 18.23 6.41
CA LEU A 499 -37.41 18.82 6.26
C LEU A 499 -37.63 19.24 4.79
N PRO A 500 -38.84 19.05 4.23
CA PRO A 500 -39.14 19.45 2.86
C PRO A 500 -38.99 20.97 2.70
N THR A 501 -38.47 21.40 1.55
CA THR A 501 -38.38 22.83 1.20
C THR A 501 -39.75 23.48 1.10
N ARG A 502 -39.85 24.73 1.55
CA ARG A 502 -41.01 25.60 1.28
C ARG A 502 -40.94 26.12 -0.17
N MET A 503 -42.09 26.43 -0.77
CA MET A 503 -42.14 26.89 -2.16
C MET A 503 -41.28 28.13 -2.44
N TRP A 504 -41.29 29.11 -1.53
CA TRP A 504 -40.51 30.33 -1.69
C TRP A 504 -38.99 30.07 -1.62
N GLU A 505 -38.55 29.09 -0.81
CA GLU A 505 -37.13 28.70 -0.73
C GLU A 505 -36.67 28.16 -2.10
N SER A 506 -37.51 27.36 -2.78
CA SER A 506 -37.25 26.89 -4.13
C SER A 506 -37.14 28.04 -5.15
N VAL A 507 -38.03 29.04 -5.06
CA VAL A 507 -38.00 30.21 -5.95
C VAL A 507 -36.70 30.99 -5.76
N VAL A 508 -36.31 31.29 -4.52
CA VAL A 508 -35.07 32.01 -4.21
C VAL A 508 -33.85 31.29 -4.79
N VAL A 509 -33.77 29.97 -4.61
CA VAL A 509 -32.67 29.16 -5.15
C VAL A 509 -32.64 29.18 -6.68
N LEU A 510 -33.79 29.05 -7.34
CA LEU A 510 -33.86 29.10 -8.80
C LEU A 510 -33.47 30.47 -9.35
N SER A 511 -33.93 31.55 -8.73
CA SER A 511 -33.53 32.91 -9.10
C SER A 511 -32.02 33.13 -8.95
N LEU A 512 -31.42 32.60 -7.88
CA LEU A 512 -29.97 32.64 -7.69
C LEU A 512 -29.21 31.87 -8.78
N MET A 513 -29.67 30.68 -9.16
CA MET A 513 -29.05 29.89 -10.24
C MET A 513 -29.13 30.59 -11.59
N VAL A 514 -30.26 31.22 -11.91
CA VAL A 514 -30.41 32.03 -13.13
C VAL A 514 -29.44 33.21 -13.12
N LEU A 515 -29.35 33.94 -12.00
CA LEU A 515 -28.45 35.09 -11.87
C LEU A 515 -26.98 34.73 -12.10
N ILE A 516 -26.55 33.55 -11.62
CA ILE A 516 -25.17 33.08 -11.76
C ILE A 516 -24.86 32.61 -13.19
N TRP A 517 -25.77 31.89 -13.83
CA TRP A 517 -25.50 31.24 -15.12
C TRP A 517 -25.91 32.04 -16.36
N ALA A 518 -26.86 32.97 -16.26
CA ALA A 518 -27.29 33.76 -17.42
C ALA A 518 -26.14 34.55 -18.09
N PRO A 519 -25.24 35.24 -17.35
CA PRO A 519 -24.10 35.92 -17.97
C PRO A 519 -23.13 34.95 -18.65
N VAL A 520 -22.87 33.80 -18.02
CA VAL A 520 -21.97 32.77 -18.55
C VAL A 520 -22.52 32.19 -19.86
N ALA A 521 -23.83 31.91 -19.91
CA ALA A 521 -24.50 31.43 -21.11
C ALA A 521 -24.43 32.46 -22.25
N ALA A 522 -24.65 33.75 -21.95
CA ALA A 522 -24.54 34.82 -22.95
C ALA A 522 -23.11 34.89 -23.56
N VAL A 523 -22.08 34.82 -22.71
CA VAL A 523 -20.67 34.79 -23.16
C VAL A 523 -20.37 33.52 -23.96
N ALA A 524 -20.80 32.35 -23.50
CA ALA A 524 -20.58 31.09 -24.20
C ALA A 524 -21.22 31.08 -25.60
N ILE A 525 -22.44 31.61 -25.74
CA ILE A 525 -23.11 31.78 -27.03
C ILE A 525 -22.31 32.73 -27.94
N ALA A 526 -21.79 33.83 -27.39
CA ALA A 526 -20.96 34.78 -28.14
C ALA A 526 -19.60 34.20 -28.55
N LEU A 527 -19.06 33.24 -27.78
CA LEU A 527 -17.77 32.57 -28.04
C LEU A 527 -17.90 31.28 -28.87
N LEU A 528 -19.11 30.82 -29.20
CA LEU A 528 -19.29 29.66 -30.07
C LEU A 528 -18.54 29.90 -31.39
N PRO A 529 -17.55 29.05 -31.75
CA PRO A 529 -16.71 29.30 -32.90
C PRO A 529 -17.54 29.28 -34.18
N GLN A 530 -17.55 30.40 -34.92
CA GLN A 530 -17.66 30.29 -36.37
C GLN A 530 -16.44 29.47 -36.84
N LYS A 531 -16.66 28.19 -37.17
CA LYS A 531 -15.72 27.20 -37.75
C LYS A 531 -14.25 27.65 -37.86
N GLN A 532 -13.34 27.15 -37.01
CA GLN A 532 -11.91 27.06 -37.37
C GLN A 532 -11.11 25.99 -36.57
N ARG A 533 -10.66 24.99 -37.36
CA ARG A 533 -9.43 24.17 -37.40
C ARG A 533 -8.79 23.50 -36.15
N ALA A 534 -8.41 22.24 -36.37
CA ALA A 534 -7.76 21.28 -35.46
C ALA A 534 -6.25 21.54 -35.23
N VAL A 535 -5.74 21.06 -34.10
CA VAL A 535 -4.32 21.09 -33.68
C VAL A 535 -3.66 19.71 -33.91
N PRO A 536 -2.39 19.58 -34.35
CA PRO A 536 -1.73 18.28 -34.62
C PRO A 536 -1.00 17.66 -33.41
N ALA A 537 -0.78 16.35 -33.45
CA ALA A 537 -0.06 15.51 -32.47
C ALA A 537 1.46 15.82 -32.37
N PRO A 538 2.15 15.49 -31.24
CA PRO A 538 3.59 15.72 -31.11
C PRO A 538 4.39 14.81 -32.04
N VAL A 539 5.22 15.43 -32.87
CA VAL A 539 6.03 14.77 -33.90
C VAL A 539 7.26 14.11 -33.25
N ASP A 540 7.47 12.81 -33.46
CA ASP A 540 8.74 12.13 -33.16
C ASP A 540 9.84 12.75 -34.03
N SER A 541 10.76 13.46 -33.40
CA SER A 541 11.76 14.29 -34.08
C SER A 541 12.97 13.51 -34.60
N ARG A 542 13.05 12.19 -34.39
CA ARG A 542 14.17 11.36 -34.84
C ARG A 542 14.02 10.97 -36.31
N SER A 543 15.13 11.02 -37.05
CA SER A 543 15.16 10.57 -38.45
C SER A 543 15.01 9.04 -38.55
N PRO A 544 14.58 8.50 -39.71
CA PRO A 544 14.53 7.05 -39.94
C PRO A 544 15.87 6.34 -39.69
N SER A 545 16.99 6.97 -40.07
CA SER A 545 18.34 6.42 -39.87
C SER A 545 18.74 6.36 -38.39
N GLN A 546 18.34 7.36 -37.59
CA GLN A 546 18.58 7.35 -36.13
C GLN A 546 17.82 6.22 -35.44
N LYS A 547 16.58 5.95 -35.86
CA LYS A 547 15.77 4.86 -35.32
C LYS A 547 16.36 3.50 -35.64
N ALA A 548 16.73 3.28 -36.90
CA ALA A 548 17.35 2.02 -37.33
C ALA A 548 18.69 1.75 -36.63
N PHE A 549 19.49 2.80 -36.35
CA PHE A 549 20.72 2.66 -35.57
C PHE A 549 20.46 2.25 -34.12
N ASP A 550 19.54 2.93 -33.43
CA ASP A 550 19.23 2.63 -32.02
C ASP A 550 18.73 1.19 -31.86
N GLU A 551 17.83 0.75 -32.74
CA GLU A 551 17.32 -0.64 -32.77
C GLU A 551 18.43 -1.68 -32.97
N ALA A 552 19.46 -1.37 -33.77
CA ALA A 552 20.58 -2.28 -34.02
C ALA A 552 21.58 -2.35 -32.85
N VAL A 553 21.79 -1.24 -32.13
CA VAL A 553 22.65 -1.23 -30.93
C VAL A 553 21.96 -1.96 -29.78
N ASP A 554 20.65 -1.79 -29.59
CA ASP A 554 19.86 -2.58 -28.65
C ASP A 554 20.03 -4.08 -28.91
N ALA A 555 19.89 -4.51 -30.17
CA ALA A 555 20.07 -5.90 -30.57
C ALA A 555 21.50 -6.45 -30.38
N TYR A 556 22.53 -5.59 -30.34
CA TYR A 556 23.92 -5.99 -30.07
C TYR A 556 24.15 -6.39 -28.61
N PHE A 557 23.42 -5.77 -27.68
CA PHE A 557 23.58 -6.02 -26.24
C PHE A 557 22.65 -7.12 -25.69
N ASP A 558 21.55 -7.46 -26.38
CA ASP A 558 20.49 -8.34 -25.86
C ASP A 558 20.74 -9.87 -25.98
N GLU A 559 21.99 -10.32 -26.16
CA GLU A 559 22.37 -11.75 -26.27
C GLU A 559 21.51 -12.60 -27.26
N ASP A 560 20.99 -12.00 -28.33
CA ASP A 560 20.23 -12.69 -29.39
C ASP A 560 21.15 -13.62 -30.22
N PRO A 561 20.77 -14.89 -30.50
CA PRO A 561 21.51 -15.81 -31.36
C PRO A 561 21.77 -15.32 -32.81
N GLN A 562 21.12 -14.25 -33.30
CA GLN A 562 21.54 -13.53 -34.51
C GLN A 562 22.33 -12.26 -34.17
N ARG A 563 23.60 -12.41 -33.77
CA ARG A 563 24.50 -11.30 -33.42
C ARG A 563 24.55 -10.23 -34.53
N THR A 564 23.97 -9.06 -34.27
CA THR A 564 24.34 -7.83 -34.97
C THR A 564 25.84 -7.60 -34.74
N THR A 565 26.61 -7.26 -35.77
CA THR A 565 28.05 -7.03 -35.66
C THR A 565 28.35 -5.53 -35.56
N VAL A 566 29.51 -5.16 -35.01
CA VAL A 566 29.97 -3.74 -35.02
C VAL A 566 30.04 -3.19 -36.45
N ALA A 567 30.37 -4.02 -37.45
CA ALA A 567 30.32 -3.65 -38.86
C ALA A 567 28.89 -3.32 -39.37
N THR A 568 27.87 -4.02 -38.87
CA THR A 568 26.46 -3.76 -39.20
C THR A 568 26.01 -2.42 -38.62
N ILE A 569 26.33 -2.18 -37.34
CA ILE A 569 26.05 -0.91 -36.66
C ILE A 569 26.77 0.26 -37.37
N GLU A 570 28.01 0.06 -37.81
CA GLU A 570 28.76 1.06 -38.56
C GLU A 570 28.08 1.42 -39.89
N SER A 571 27.63 0.41 -40.65
CA SER A 571 26.92 0.64 -41.91
C SER A 571 25.61 1.41 -41.74
N LEU A 572 24.87 1.14 -40.66
CA LEU A 572 23.62 1.84 -40.33
C LEU A 572 23.90 3.27 -39.82
N GLY A 573 25.08 3.49 -39.24
CA GLY A 573 25.54 4.81 -38.81
C GLY A 573 26.18 5.67 -39.91
N ALA A 574 26.49 5.09 -41.07
CA ALA A 574 27.09 5.81 -42.21
C ALA A 574 26.24 7.02 -42.69
N PRO A 575 24.89 6.94 -42.73
CA PRO A 575 24.03 8.06 -43.15
C PRO A 575 23.74 9.10 -42.05
N LEU A 576 24.21 8.88 -40.82
CA LEU A 576 24.00 9.84 -39.72
C LEU A 576 24.84 11.10 -39.92
N ASP A 577 24.33 12.23 -39.44
CA ASP A 577 25.03 13.51 -39.48
C ASP A 577 26.38 13.43 -38.75
N ALA A 578 27.38 14.19 -39.22
CA ALA A 578 28.71 14.18 -38.64
C ALA A 578 28.75 14.65 -37.17
N GLN A 579 27.77 15.43 -36.72
CA GLN A 579 27.63 15.88 -35.33
C GLN A 579 26.73 14.96 -34.49
N ASP A 580 26.13 13.91 -35.06
CA ASP A 580 25.29 12.98 -34.30
C ASP A 580 26.13 12.18 -33.29
N LYS A 581 25.75 12.22 -32.02
CA LYS A 581 26.45 11.54 -30.92
C LYS A 581 26.60 10.03 -31.14
N ARG A 582 25.68 9.39 -31.88
CA ARG A 582 25.75 7.97 -32.27
C ARG A 582 27.01 7.62 -33.06
N ARG A 583 27.61 8.59 -33.74
CA ARG A 583 28.90 8.40 -34.44
C ARG A 583 30.04 8.14 -33.46
N ASN A 584 30.00 8.72 -32.26
CA ASN A 584 30.99 8.47 -31.21
C ASN A 584 30.85 7.04 -30.66
N ASP A 585 29.62 6.53 -30.54
CA ASP A 585 29.36 5.16 -30.08
C ASP A 585 30.05 4.10 -30.96
N ILE A 586 30.03 4.28 -32.29
CA ILE A 586 30.71 3.37 -33.24
C ILE A 586 32.22 3.36 -33.00
N ILE A 587 32.82 4.52 -32.77
CA ILE A 587 34.27 4.66 -32.58
C ILE A 587 34.69 3.95 -31.29
N VAL A 588 33.89 4.05 -30.22
CA VAL A 588 34.15 3.38 -28.94
C VAL A 588 33.98 1.87 -29.08
N LEU A 589 32.91 1.39 -29.72
CA LEU A 589 32.68 -0.04 -29.98
C LEU A 589 33.88 -0.68 -30.70
N LYS A 590 34.40 -0.03 -31.74
CA LYS A 590 35.60 -0.49 -32.45
C LYS A 590 36.84 -0.52 -31.57
N ALA A 591 37.01 0.47 -30.69
CA ALA A 591 38.16 0.52 -29.80
C ALA A 591 38.16 -0.62 -28.78
N VAL A 592 36.98 -1.02 -28.29
CA VAL A 592 36.81 -2.14 -27.34
C VAL A 592 37.19 -3.49 -27.97
N GLU A 593 36.96 -3.68 -29.28
CA GLU A 593 37.32 -4.93 -29.99
C GLU A 593 38.83 -5.10 -30.26
N LEU A 594 39.64 -4.04 -30.10
CA LEU A 594 41.09 -4.12 -30.34
C LEU A 594 41.80 -5.06 -29.35
N PRO A 595 42.93 -5.69 -29.71
CA PRO A 595 43.77 -6.44 -28.77
C PRO A 595 44.58 -5.51 -27.84
N HIS A 596 45.04 -6.01 -26.70
CA HIS A 596 46.01 -5.31 -25.86
C HIS A 596 47.40 -5.31 -26.52
N PRO A 597 48.19 -4.21 -26.44
CA PRO A 597 47.97 -2.96 -25.69
C PRO A 597 47.21 -1.86 -26.46
N GLN A 598 46.88 -2.09 -27.73
CA GLN A 598 46.26 -1.09 -28.62
C GLN A 598 44.90 -0.59 -28.09
N ARG A 599 44.12 -1.49 -27.48
CA ARG A 599 42.84 -1.17 -26.82
C ARG A 599 42.96 -0.06 -25.78
N SER A 600 43.84 -0.24 -24.80
CA SER A 600 44.03 0.69 -23.68
C SER A 600 44.47 2.07 -24.15
N SER A 601 45.46 2.11 -25.05
CA SER A 601 45.95 3.36 -25.67
C SER A 601 44.85 4.07 -26.48
N LYS A 602 44.04 3.33 -27.24
CA LYS A 602 42.97 3.90 -28.04
C LYS A 602 41.83 4.45 -27.17
N LEU A 603 41.39 3.70 -26.16
CA LEU A 603 40.36 4.17 -25.22
C LEU A 603 40.83 5.40 -24.43
N ALA A 604 42.10 5.44 -24.04
CA ALA A 604 42.73 6.62 -23.46
C ALA A 604 42.66 7.85 -24.37
N SER A 605 42.93 7.70 -25.68
CA SER A 605 42.84 8.80 -26.63
C SER A 605 41.40 9.31 -26.76
N LEU A 606 40.43 8.40 -26.86
CA LEU A 606 39.01 8.75 -27.00
C LEU A 606 38.47 9.48 -25.76
N LEU A 607 38.96 9.12 -24.57
CA LEU A 607 38.62 9.79 -23.32
C LEU A 607 39.15 11.23 -23.29
N GLU A 608 40.41 11.47 -23.70
CA GLU A 608 40.98 12.84 -23.81
C GLU A 608 40.28 13.69 -24.86
N GLU A 609 39.86 13.07 -25.97
CA GLU A 609 39.06 13.70 -27.03
C GLU A 609 37.61 14.01 -26.59
N ARG A 610 37.18 13.59 -25.38
CA ARG A 610 35.83 13.77 -24.84
C ARG A 610 34.72 13.28 -25.78
N ARG A 611 34.93 12.12 -26.40
CA ARG A 611 33.94 11.50 -27.30
C ARG A 611 32.73 11.00 -26.50
N ASP A 612 31.68 11.83 -26.44
CA ASP A 612 30.44 11.53 -25.74
C ASP A 612 29.39 10.94 -26.69
N GLY A 613 29.00 9.69 -26.46
CA GLY A 613 28.00 8.97 -27.23
C GLY A 613 26.64 8.88 -26.54
N ILE A 614 25.65 8.28 -27.20
CA ILE A 614 24.33 8.00 -26.60
C ILE A 614 24.38 6.71 -25.78
N TRP A 615 25.08 5.69 -26.28
CA TRP A 615 25.21 4.36 -25.67
C TRP A 615 26.49 4.21 -24.85
N TYR A 616 27.57 4.88 -25.29
CA TYR A 616 28.83 5.05 -24.58
C TYR A 616 28.98 6.52 -24.18
N PRO A 617 28.22 6.98 -23.17
CA PRO A 617 28.50 8.27 -22.57
C PRO A 617 29.90 8.24 -21.95
N LEU A 618 30.48 9.43 -21.74
CA LEU A 618 31.87 9.56 -21.29
C LEU A 618 32.22 8.74 -20.03
N ARG A 619 31.25 8.50 -19.13
CA ARG A 619 31.43 7.66 -17.92
C ARG A 619 31.68 6.19 -18.26
N THR A 620 30.92 5.63 -19.19
CA THR A 620 31.06 4.23 -19.64
C THR A 620 32.42 4.04 -20.31
N LEU A 621 32.83 5.00 -21.13
CA LEU A 621 34.16 5.01 -21.75
C LEU A 621 35.29 5.00 -20.71
N GLY A 622 35.16 5.79 -19.64
CA GLY A 622 36.13 5.78 -18.53
C GLY A 622 36.27 4.42 -17.83
N GLY A 623 35.15 3.70 -17.66
CA GLY A 623 35.16 2.36 -17.08
C GLY A 623 35.86 1.32 -17.98
N GLU A 624 35.57 1.35 -19.29
CA GLU A 624 36.23 0.46 -20.25
C GLU A 624 37.75 0.71 -20.34
N PHE A 625 38.19 1.96 -20.23
CA PHE A 625 39.62 2.30 -20.16
C PHE A 625 40.31 1.69 -18.92
N LEU A 626 39.71 1.82 -17.73
CA LEU A 626 40.28 1.27 -16.50
C LEU A 626 40.33 -0.27 -16.52
N ARG A 627 39.27 -0.91 -17.04
CA ARG A 627 39.28 -2.36 -17.26
C ARG A 627 40.41 -2.76 -18.20
N ALA A 628 40.54 -2.07 -19.34
CA ALA A 628 41.59 -2.37 -20.31
C ALA A 628 43.01 -2.17 -19.73
N THR A 629 43.18 -1.20 -18.82
CA THR A 629 44.45 -0.95 -18.11
C THR A 629 44.81 -2.11 -17.17
N LEU A 630 43.84 -2.66 -16.44
CA LEU A 630 44.06 -3.85 -15.60
C LEU A 630 44.43 -5.08 -16.43
N ASP A 631 43.67 -5.34 -17.50
CA ASP A 631 43.85 -6.51 -18.36
C ASP A 631 45.24 -6.50 -19.04
N GLU A 632 45.68 -5.34 -19.54
CA GLU A 632 47.00 -5.17 -20.17
C GLU A 632 48.16 -5.49 -19.21
N ASN A 633 47.99 -5.21 -17.92
CA ASN A 633 49.04 -5.33 -16.92
C ASN A 633 48.90 -6.59 -16.04
N ALA A 634 47.99 -7.50 -16.35
CA ALA A 634 47.69 -8.68 -15.52
C ALA A 634 48.95 -9.54 -15.23
N ASP A 635 49.81 -9.72 -16.23
CA ASP A 635 51.04 -10.54 -16.15
C ASP A 635 52.30 -9.75 -15.72
N LYS A 636 52.16 -8.48 -15.34
CA LYS A 636 53.28 -7.61 -14.92
C LYS A 636 53.53 -7.69 -13.40
N SER A 637 54.68 -7.18 -12.96
CA SER A 637 55.01 -7.10 -11.52
C SER A 637 53.99 -6.24 -10.76
N ILE A 638 53.85 -6.50 -9.46
CA ILE A 638 52.88 -5.79 -8.60
C ILE A 638 53.14 -4.27 -8.61
N ASP A 639 54.40 -3.83 -8.55
CA ASP A 639 54.74 -2.41 -8.59
C ASP A 639 54.30 -1.73 -9.90
N VAL A 640 54.46 -2.41 -11.06
CA VAL A 640 54.00 -1.87 -12.36
C VAL A 640 52.47 -1.77 -12.37
N ARG A 641 51.78 -2.77 -11.83
CA ARG A 641 50.31 -2.76 -11.74
C ARG A 641 49.78 -1.64 -10.85
N ILE A 642 50.43 -1.37 -9.72
CA ILE A 642 50.10 -0.26 -8.82
C ILE A 642 50.21 1.07 -9.56
N VAL A 643 51.36 1.32 -10.22
CA VAL A 643 51.61 2.59 -10.93
C VAL A 643 50.61 2.77 -12.07
N SER A 644 50.45 1.78 -12.95
CA SER A 644 49.54 1.86 -14.10
C SER A 644 48.08 2.06 -13.69
N LEU A 645 47.62 1.35 -12.64
CA LEU A 645 46.24 1.49 -12.16
C LEU A 645 46.01 2.85 -11.51
N LYS A 646 46.96 3.31 -10.68
CA LYS A 646 46.86 4.62 -10.03
C LYS A 646 46.79 5.74 -11.08
N ASP A 647 47.68 5.72 -12.06
CA ASP A 647 47.69 6.70 -13.16
C ASP A 647 46.39 6.65 -13.97
N GLY A 648 45.86 5.45 -14.21
CA GLY A 648 44.57 5.25 -14.85
C GLY A 648 43.42 5.87 -14.07
N ILE A 649 43.36 5.64 -12.76
CA ILE A 649 42.34 6.21 -11.87
C ILE A 649 42.43 7.74 -11.85
N ASP A 650 43.64 8.29 -11.64
CA ASP A 650 43.87 9.73 -11.61
C ASP A 650 43.45 10.38 -12.94
N ARG A 651 43.70 9.70 -14.07
CA ARG A 651 43.26 10.13 -15.40
C ARG A 651 41.74 10.19 -15.54
N VAL A 652 41.01 9.17 -15.09
CA VAL A 652 39.53 9.19 -15.14
C VAL A 652 38.95 10.24 -14.19
N MET A 653 39.53 10.39 -13.00
CA MET A 653 39.10 11.37 -12.00
C MET A 653 39.25 12.83 -12.49
N ARG A 654 40.17 13.13 -13.42
CA ARG A 654 40.24 14.47 -14.05
C ARG A 654 38.96 14.87 -14.81
N PHE A 655 38.21 13.90 -15.32
CA PHE A 655 36.94 14.14 -16.01
C PHE A 655 35.73 14.09 -15.05
N PHE A 656 35.85 13.32 -13.97
CA PHE A 656 34.77 13.04 -13.02
C PHE A 656 35.23 13.22 -11.57
N PRO A 657 35.62 14.45 -11.14
CA PRO A 657 36.22 14.66 -9.82
C PRO A 657 35.27 14.28 -8.67
N ASP A 658 33.96 14.46 -8.85
CA ASP A 658 32.93 14.23 -7.83
C ASP A 658 32.09 12.95 -8.06
N ASP A 659 32.42 12.13 -9.07
CA ASP A 659 31.65 10.92 -9.40
C ASP A 659 32.52 9.65 -9.38
N LEU A 660 32.51 8.99 -8.22
CA LEU A 660 33.27 7.77 -7.95
C LEU A 660 32.62 6.49 -8.49
N ARG A 661 31.48 6.56 -9.20
CA ARG A 661 30.80 5.37 -9.75
C ARG A 661 31.68 4.54 -10.69
N VAL A 662 32.63 5.20 -11.35
CA VAL A 662 33.54 4.56 -12.31
C VAL A 662 34.81 4.05 -11.62
N THR A 663 35.27 4.71 -10.55
CA THR A 663 36.62 4.50 -9.98
C THR A 663 36.64 3.77 -8.63
N ALA A 664 35.51 3.67 -7.90
CA ALA A 664 35.48 3.11 -6.55
C ALA A 664 36.02 1.68 -6.44
N ASP A 665 35.59 0.76 -7.32
CA ASP A 665 36.06 -0.64 -7.31
C ASP A 665 37.56 -0.74 -7.68
N TYR A 666 38.05 0.20 -8.49
CA TYR A 666 39.47 0.28 -8.87
C TYR A 666 40.34 0.82 -7.73
N TRP A 667 39.81 1.73 -6.90
CA TRP A 667 40.48 2.15 -5.65
C TRP A 667 40.62 0.99 -4.65
N ILE A 668 39.60 0.13 -4.54
CA ILE A 668 39.68 -1.10 -3.73
C ILE A 668 40.76 -2.04 -4.30
N THR A 669 40.74 -2.25 -5.62
CA THR A 669 41.76 -3.08 -6.31
C THR A 669 43.18 -2.54 -6.09
N LEU A 670 43.35 -1.21 -6.07
CA LEU A 670 44.63 -0.58 -5.79
C LEU A 670 45.09 -0.84 -4.34
N ALA A 671 44.18 -0.75 -3.37
CA ALA A 671 44.49 -1.08 -1.97
C ALA A 671 44.93 -2.55 -1.81
N GLU A 672 44.26 -3.49 -2.49
CA GLU A 672 44.68 -4.90 -2.51
C GLU A 672 46.09 -5.09 -3.08
N LEU A 673 46.45 -4.33 -4.13
CA LEU A 673 47.79 -4.40 -4.71
C LEU A 673 48.85 -3.84 -3.77
N TYR A 674 48.56 -2.73 -3.05
CA TYR A 674 49.46 -2.20 -2.03
C TYR A 674 49.73 -3.21 -0.91
N ASP A 675 48.68 -3.90 -0.45
CA ASP A 675 48.82 -4.91 0.59
C ASP A 675 49.65 -6.10 0.11
N LYS A 676 49.39 -6.61 -1.10
CA LYS A 676 50.20 -7.66 -1.74
C LYS A 676 51.66 -7.26 -1.95
N ALA A 677 51.96 -5.97 -2.07
CA ALA A 677 53.32 -5.43 -2.16
C ALA A 677 54.01 -5.28 -0.78
N GLY A 678 53.38 -5.71 0.31
CA GLY A 678 53.89 -5.55 1.67
C GLY A 678 53.76 -4.12 2.21
N LYS A 679 52.78 -3.34 1.72
CA LYS A 679 52.55 -1.92 2.11
C LYS A 679 51.15 -1.74 2.75
N PRO A 680 50.85 -2.39 3.89
CA PRO A 680 49.50 -2.38 4.49
C PRO A 680 49.03 -1.00 4.96
N GLU A 681 49.94 -0.12 5.40
CA GLU A 681 49.59 1.26 5.77
C GLU A 681 49.06 2.07 4.58
N GLN A 682 49.62 1.85 3.38
CA GLN A 682 49.16 2.49 2.15
C GLN A 682 47.82 1.91 1.68
N ALA A 683 47.63 0.61 1.83
CA ALA A 683 46.34 -0.03 1.56
C ALA A 683 45.24 0.55 2.46
N TRP A 684 45.49 0.65 3.77
CA TRP A 684 44.57 1.25 4.73
C TRP A 684 44.22 2.70 4.40
N SER A 685 45.24 3.54 4.17
CA SER A 685 45.07 4.95 3.81
C SER A 685 44.22 5.12 2.54
N THR A 686 44.40 4.22 1.56
CA THR A 686 43.61 4.22 0.31
C THR A 686 42.12 3.92 0.58
N LEU A 687 41.81 2.93 1.43
CA LEU A 687 40.43 2.57 1.78
C LEU A 687 39.74 3.66 2.60
N GLU A 688 40.43 4.24 3.58
CA GLU A 688 39.90 5.34 4.40
C GLU A 688 39.61 6.59 3.55
N GLY A 689 40.53 6.92 2.65
CA GLY A 689 40.36 8.01 1.68
C GLY A 689 39.15 7.77 0.76
N LEU A 690 38.99 6.56 0.24
CA LEU A 690 37.85 6.19 -0.59
C LEU A 690 36.52 6.35 0.16
N LYS A 691 36.38 5.81 1.38
CA LYS A 691 35.16 5.96 2.19
C LYS A 691 34.83 7.43 2.48
N THR A 692 35.84 8.22 2.80
CA THR A 692 35.66 9.66 3.07
C THR A 692 35.13 10.38 1.84
N ASN A 693 35.70 10.12 0.66
CA ASN A 693 35.23 10.72 -0.58
C ASN A 693 33.82 10.24 -0.96
N LEU A 694 33.49 8.96 -0.76
CA LEU A 694 32.13 8.43 -0.98
C LEU A 694 31.09 9.10 -0.07
N ARG A 695 31.44 9.39 1.20
CA ARG A 695 30.60 10.16 2.13
C ARG A 695 30.40 11.60 1.65
N MET A 696 31.47 12.29 1.30
CA MET A 696 31.42 13.70 0.86
C MET A 696 30.59 13.88 -0.42
N THR A 697 30.73 12.96 -1.37
CA THR A 697 30.03 12.99 -2.67
C THR A 697 28.61 12.43 -2.62
N LYS A 698 28.14 11.92 -1.47
CA LYS A 698 26.84 11.24 -1.31
C LYS A 698 26.63 10.13 -2.34
N ALA A 699 27.66 9.30 -2.53
CA ALA A 699 27.63 8.22 -3.49
C ALA A 699 26.50 7.21 -3.19
N PRO A 700 26.01 6.46 -4.20
CA PRO A 700 25.03 5.40 -3.99
C PRO A 700 25.41 4.42 -2.86
N PRO A 701 24.44 3.99 -2.01
CA PRO A 701 24.72 3.13 -0.85
C PRO A 701 25.51 1.85 -1.14
N PHE A 702 25.35 1.26 -2.33
CA PHE A 702 26.06 0.04 -2.70
C PHE A 702 27.58 0.25 -2.87
N LEU A 703 28.02 1.42 -3.35
CA LEU A 703 29.45 1.74 -3.48
C LEU A 703 30.09 1.93 -2.09
N PHE A 704 29.37 2.60 -1.19
CA PHE A 704 29.79 2.75 0.20
C PHE A 704 29.89 1.38 0.90
N ALA A 705 28.89 0.52 0.72
CA ALA A 705 28.92 -0.84 1.25
C ALA A 705 30.11 -1.66 0.72
N ASN A 706 30.45 -1.56 -0.57
CA ASN A 706 31.62 -2.25 -1.14
C ASN A 706 32.94 -1.78 -0.49
N ALA A 707 33.10 -0.46 -0.27
CA ALA A 707 34.29 0.08 0.40
C ALA A 707 34.39 -0.37 1.86
N VAL A 708 33.27 -0.39 2.60
CA VAL A 708 33.23 -0.89 3.98
C VAL A 708 33.53 -2.39 4.04
N ARG A 709 33.02 -3.19 3.10
CA ARG A 709 33.35 -4.63 3.00
C ARG A 709 34.85 -4.84 2.78
N ALA A 710 35.44 -4.13 1.82
CA ALA A 710 36.85 -4.23 1.52
C ALA A 710 37.73 -3.92 2.76
N GLU A 711 37.35 -2.93 3.54
CA GLU A 711 38.05 -2.58 4.79
C GLU A 711 37.86 -3.62 5.90
N ALA A 712 36.66 -4.17 6.05
CA ALA A 712 36.43 -5.26 6.99
C ALA A 712 37.23 -6.52 6.60
N ASP A 713 37.26 -6.87 5.32
CA ASP A 713 38.05 -7.99 4.78
C ASP A 713 39.55 -7.76 5.04
N PHE A 714 40.06 -6.54 4.83
CA PHE A 714 41.43 -6.15 5.16
C PHE A 714 41.76 -6.35 6.65
N GLN A 715 40.86 -5.89 7.55
CA GLN A 715 41.03 -6.04 9.01
C GLN A 715 41.05 -7.51 9.43
N ILE A 716 40.17 -8.35 8.86
CA ILE A 716 40.15 -9.81 9.12
C ILE A 716 41.47 -10.44 8.65
N ALA A 717 41.96 -10.10 7.46
CA ALA A 717 43.21 -10.63 6.91
C ALA A 717 44.43 -10.28 7.78
N HIS A 718 44.38 -9.14 8.48
CA HIS A 718 45.43 -8.67 9.38
C HIS A 718 45.22 -9.07 10.86
N GLY A 719 44.31 -10.02 11.14
CA GLY A 719 44.12 -10.58 12.48
C GLY A 719 43.30 -9.72 13.44
N GLU A 720 42.50 -8.78 12.92
CA GLU A 720 41.70 -7.83 13.70
C GLU A 720 40.17 -7.96 13.44
N PRO A 721 39.58 -9.17 13.53
CA PRO A 721 38.17 -9.39 13.20
C PRO A 721 37.18 -8.64 14.10
N ALA A 722 37.57 -8.32 15.34
CA ALA A 722 36.75 -7.50 16.24
C ALA A 722 36.60 -6.05 15.74
N LYS A 723 37.67 -5.47 15.15
CA LYS A 723 37.62 -4.15 14.52
C LYS A 723 36.74 -4.17 13.27
N ALA A 724 36.81 -5.26 12.49
CA ALA A 724 35.95 -5.47 11.33
C ALA A 724 34.46 -5.50 11.71
N ALA A 725 34.09 -6.24 12.77
CA ALA A 725 32.70 -6.30 13.26
C ALA A 725 32.19 -4.92 13.74
N ALA A 726 33.00 -4.19 14.50
CA ALA A 726 32.63 -2.84 14.96
C ALA A 726 32.43 -1.84 13.80
N LEU A 727 33.29 -1.92 12.77
CA LEU A 727 33.17 -1.11 11.56
C LEU A 727 31.86 -1.41 10.81
N LEU A 728 31.55 -2.69 10.61
CA LEU A 728 30.35 -3.12 9.89
C LEU A 728 29.07 -2.74 10.64
N GLU A 729 29.06 -2.92 11.97
CA GLU A 729 27.95 -2.50 12.83
C GLU A 729 27.69 -0.99 12.76
N SER A 730 28.74 -0.18 12.89
CA SER A 730 28.63 1.28 12.78
C SER A 730 28.09 1.68 11.41
N ALA A 731 28.64 1.15 10.32
CA ALA A 731 28.19 1.47 8.96
C ALA A 731 26.72 1.06 8.71
N MET A 732 26.28 -0.07 9.28
CA MET A 732 24.88 -0.50 9.20
C MET A 732 23.93 0.36 10.05
N SER A 733 24.42 0.95 11.14
CA SER A 733 23.61 1.77 12.04
C SER A 733 23.47 3.24 11.58
N ASP A 734 24.46 3.75 10.86
CA ASP A 734 24.55 5.14 10.47
C ASP A 734 24.23 5.35 8.98
N GLU A 735 25.18 5.05 8.09
CA GLU A 735 25.06 5.36 6.66
C GLU A 735 24.15 4.39 5.90
N LEU A 736 24.10 3.11 6.31
CA LEU A 736 23.32 2.06 5.66
C LEU A 736 22.09 1.63 6.48
N LYS A 737 21.62 2.47 7.40
CA LYS A 737 20.46 2.18 8.28
C LYS A 737 19.19 1.73 7.53
N ASP A 738 18.98 2.22 6.32
CA ASP A 738 17.82 1.88 5.49
C ASP A 738 18.02 0.59 4.69
N ARG A 739 19.25 0.07 4.61
CA ARG A 739 19.64 -1.15 3.87
C ARG A 739 20.75 -1.95 4.58
N PRO A 740 20.60 -2.31 5.87
CA PRO A 740 21.66 -2.96 6.65
C PRO A 740 22.00 -4.35 6.08
N ASN A 741 21.05 -4.97 5.37
CA ASN A 741 21.23 -6.26 4.72
C ASN A 741 22.36 -6.32 3.68
N MET A 742 22.88 -5.18 3.22
CA MET A 742 24.02 -5.14 2.31
C MET A 742 25.32 -5.65 2.96
N LEU A 743 25.43 -5.62 4.29
CA LEU A 743 26.64 -5.98 5.05
C LEU A 743 26.43 -7.08 6.10
N LEU A 744 25.20 -7.59 6.29
CA LEU A 744 24.90 -8.57 7.34
C LEU A 744 25.72 -9.86 7.23
N LEU A 745 25.99 -10.35 6.00
CA LEU A 745 26.79 -11.55 5.81
C LEU A 745 28.26 -11.31 6.20
N ASP A 746 28.76 -10.11 5.87
CA ASP A 746 30.12 -9.69 6.18
C ASP A 746 30.29 -9.52 7.70
N ASP A 747 29.29 -8.94 8.39
CA ASP A 747 29.28 -8.77 9.86
C ASP A 747 29.23 -10.13 10.59
N ALA A 748 28.42 -11.05 10.07
CA ALA A 748 28.35 -12.41 10.61
C ALA A 748 29.72 -13.11 10.54
N TRP A 749 30.43 -13.00 9.42
CA TRP A 749 31.77 -13.57 9.27
C TRP A 749 32.80 -12.90 10.19
N ALA A 750 32.76 -11.56 10.30
CA ALA A 750 33.66 -10.83 11.20
C ALA A 750 33.48 -11.28 12.67
N ARG A 751 32.24 -11.45 13.14
CA ARG A 751 31.93 -11.93 14.50
C ARG A 751 32.35 -13.37 14.72
N VAL A 752 32.10 -14.25 13.75
CA VAL A 752 32.55 -15.65 13.79
C VAL A 752 34.08 -15.72 13.92
N PHE A 753 34.83 -14.93 13.15
CA PHE A 753 36.29 -14.87 13.25
C PHE A 753 36.79 -14.19 14.53
N ALA A 754 36.00 -13.29 15.13
CA ALA A 754 36.28 -12.71 16.44
C ALA A 754 35.99 -13.67 17.62
N GLY A 755 35.45 -14.87 17.35
CA GLY A 755 35.11 -15.87 18.36
C GLY A 755 33.69 -15.78 18.93
N ASP A 756 32.88 -14.84 18.45
CA ASP A 756 31.46 -14.70 18.84
C ASP A 756 30.57 -15.58 17.93
N LEU A 757 30.65 -16.89 18.15
CA LEU A 757 29.89 -17.88 17.38
C LEU A 757 28.38 -17.74 17.58
N ASN A 758 27.92 -17.29 18.74
CA ASN A 758 26.49 -17.18 19.06
C ASN A 758 25.84 -16.05 18.25
N GLU A 759 26.38 -14.84 18.34
CA GLU A 759 25.82 -13.70 17.61
C GLU A 759 26.15 -13.78 16.13
N GLY A 760 27.38 -14.17 15.78
CA GLY A 760 27.78 -14.43 14.40
C GLY A 760 26.89 -15.48 13.73
N GLY A 761 26.60 -16.59 14.40
CA GLY A 761 25.67 -17.62 13.90
C GLY A 761 24.23 -17.16 13.80
N ARG A 762 23.76 -16.33 14.74
CA ARG A 762 22.42 -15.71 14.67
C ARG A 762 22.29 -14.81 13.43
N ILE A 763 23.28 -13.98 13.17
CA ILE A 763 23.29 -13.07 12.00
C ILE A 763 23.49 -13.86 10.70
N MET A 764 24.36 -14.87 10.69
CA MET A 764 24.58 -15.76 9.55
C MET A 764 23.29 -16.48 9.12
N ARG A 765 22.48 -16.95 10.08
CA ARG A 765 21.16 -17.55 9.80
C ARG A 765 20.17 -16.58 9.16
N LEU A 766 20.33 -15.27 9.39
CA LEU A 766 19.52 -14.24 8.74
C LEU A 766 20.08 -13.88 7.36
N ALA A 767 21.40 -13.81 7.22
CA ALA A 767 22.09 -13.35 6.02
C ALA A 767 22.25 -14.43 4.93
N ALA A 768 22.37 -15.70 5.31
CA ALA A 768 22.59 -16.81 4.36
C ALA A 768 21.37 -17.13 3.49
N TYR A 769 20.19 -16.68 3.90
CA TYR A 769 18.97 -16.80 3.10
C TYR A 769 18.79 -15.58 2.21
N SER A 770 18.56 -15.83 0.93
CA SER A 770 17.98 -14.80 0.07
C SER A 770 16.66 -14.37 0.72
N PRO A 771 16.41 -13.06 0.90
CA PRO A 771 15.06 -12.62 1.23
C PRO A 771 14.14 -13.21 0.16
N PRO A 772 13.00 -13.79 0.54
CA PRO A 772 12.05 -14.32 -0.45
C PRO A 772 11.81 -13.21 -1.46
N ARG A 773 12.11 -13.50 -2.75
CA ARG A 773 11.97 -12.56 -3.86
C ARG A 773 10.65 -11.86 -3.65
N GLU A 774 10.67 -10.52 -3.60
CA GLU A 774 9.44 -9.77 -3.45
C GLU A 774 8.54 -10.10 -4.64
N LEU A 775 7.63 -11.03 -4.38
CA LEU A 775 6.69 -11.44 -5.39
C LEU A 775 5.89 -10.22 -5.77
N THR A 776 5.72 -10.03 -7.07
CA THR A 776 4.82 -9.00 -7.56
C THR A 776 3.44 -9.25 -6.98
N PHE A 777 2.63 -8.19 -6.88
CA PHE A 777 1.27 -8.29 -6.37
C PHE A 777 0.48 -9.44 -7.03
N LEU A 778 0.62 -9.63 -8.34
CA LEU A 778 0.01 -10.72 -9.12
C LEU A 778 0.47 -12.11 -8.65
N GLN A 779 1.77 -12.29 -8.38
CA GLN A 779 2.30 -13.58 -7.94
C GLN A 779 1.86 -13.92 -6.50
N LYS A 780 1.83 -12.93 -5.58
CA LYS A 780 1.28 -13.09 -4.22
C LYS A 780 -0.22 -13.42 -4.26
N ALA A 781 -0.97 -12.78 -5.17
CA ALA A 781 -2.40 -13.00 -5.35
C ALA A 781 -2.75 -14.37 -5.96
N LEU A 782 -1.86 -14.96 -6.76
CA LEU A 782 -1.99 -16.31 -7.32
C LEU A 782 -1.60 -17.42 -6.33
N GLY A 783 -1.34 -17.09 -5.06
CA GLY A 783 -0.89 -18.07 -4.07
C GLY A 783 0.52 -18.59 -4.32
N ARG A 784 1.31 -17.93 -5.17
CA ARG A 784 2.73 -18.25 -5.28
C ARG A 784 3.40 -17.81 -3.99
N SER A 785 4.22 -18.70 -3.42
CA SER A 785 5.15 -18.36 -2.35
C SER A 785 6.53 -18.28 -2.97
N SER A 786 7.21 -17.13 -2.82
CA SER A 786 8.66 -17.15 -2.94
C SER A 786 9.18 -17.68 -1.63
N LYS A 787 9.85 -18.81 -1.68
CA LYS A 787 10.70 -19.23 -0.58
C LYS A 787 12.02 -18.51 -0.76
N GLY A 788 12.52 -17.92 0.31
CA GLY A 788 13.94 -17.59 0.38
C GLY A 788 14.70 -18.88 0.14
N TYR A 789 15.70 -18.84 -0.71
CA TYR A 789 16.60 -19.97 -0.93
C TYR A 789 17.92 -19.64 -0.25
N LEU A 790 18.59 -20.67 0.22
CA LEU A 790 19.90 -20.57 0.83
C LEU A 790 20.91 -20.18 -0.25
N LEU A 791 21.44 -18.95 -0.20
CA LEU A 791 22.37 -18.40 -1.20
C LEU A 791 23.76 -19.02 -1.08
N ARG A 792 24.17 -19.26 0.17
CA ARG A 792 25.54 -19.61 0.58
C ARG A 792 25.46 -20.75 1.60
N PRO A 793 25.15 -21.99 1.16
CA PRO A 793 24.82 -23.08 2.07
C PRO A 793 25.97 -23.46 3.00
N PHE A 794 27.20 -23.41 2.51
CA PHE A 794 28.38 -23.78 3.28
C PHE A 794 28.83 -22.71 4.28
N ASP A 795 28.53 -21.42 4.04
CA ASP A 795 28.78 -20.35 5.01
C ASP A 795 27.97 -20.58 6.30
N LEU A 796 26.67 -20.88 6.17
CA LEU A 796 25.83 -21.20 7.34
C LEU A 796 26.22 -22.56 7.95
N ALA A 797 26.52 -23.54 7.11
CA ALA A 797 26.86 -24.87 7.58
C ALA A 797 28.17 -24.89 8.39
N TYR A 798 29.14 -24.04 8.03
CA TYR A 798 30.36 -23.83 8.82
C TYR A 798 30.04 -23.46 10.27
N VAL A 799 29.18 -22.46 10.47
CA VAL A 799 28.83 -22.01 11.83
C VAL A 799 28.08 -23.10 12.59
N MET A 800 27.13 -23.77 11.95
CA MET A 800 26.41 -24.90 12.57
C MET A 800 27.34 -26.04 12.98
N ILE A 801 28.39 -26.33 12.20
CA ILE A 801 29.41 -27.32 12.56
C ILE A 801 30.20 -26.86 13.79
N LYS A 802 30.63 -25.60 13.84
CA LYS A 802 31.36 -25.05 14.99
C LYS A 802 30.51 -25.01 16.26
N GLU A 803 29.20 -24.88 16.14
CA GLU A 803 28.23 -25.00 17.25
C GLU A 803 27.94 -26.47 17.65
N GLY A 804 28.46 -27.47 16.93
CA GLY A 804 28.25 -28.90 17.21
C GLY A 804 27.04 -29.54 16.51
N HIS A 805 26.33 -28.82 15.65
CA HIS A 805 25.13 -29.27 14.95
C HIS A 805 25.42 -29.87 13.56
N VAL A 806 26.38 -30.82 13.48
CA VAL A 806 26.88 -31.36 12.21
C VAL A 806 25.80 -32.08 11.39
N SER A 807 24.97 -32.91 12.04
CA SER A 807 23.90 -33.67 11.38
C SER A 807 22.79 -32.76 10.84
N GLU A 808 22.44 -31.71 11.57
CA GLU A 808 21.47 -30.69 11.16
C GLU A 808 21.99 -29.85 10.00
N ALA A 809 23.28 -29.49 10.02
CA ALA A 809 23.94 -28.78 8.93
C ALA A 809 23.91 -29.61 7.63
N ALA A 810 24.22 -30.90 7.72
CA ALA A 810 24.15 -31.81 6.58
C ALA A 810 22.72 -31.98 6.04
N ALA A 811 21.73 -32.10 6.93
CA ALA A 811 20.33 -32.17 6.54
C ALA A 811 19.84 -30.88 5.86
N LEU A 812 20.29 -29.72 6.34
CA LEU A 812 19.96 -28.42 5.77
C LEU A 812 20.52 -28.26 4.35
N VAL A 813 21.82 -28.51 4.15
CA VAL A 813 22.47 -28.41 2.83
C VAL A 813 21.84 -29.38 1.83
N LYS A 814 21.58 -30.63 2.23
CA LYS A 814 20.95 -31.64 1.38
C LYS A 814 19.51 -31.27 0.98
N LYS A 815 18.75 -30.67 1.88
CA LYS A 815 17.35 -30.28 1.65
C LYS A 815 17.21 -29.04 0.77
N GLU A 816 17.96 -27.98 1.08
CA GLU A 816 17.80 -26.68 0.43
C GLU A 816 18.62 -26.57 -0.86
N THR A 817 19.69 -27.36 -0.99
CA THR A 817 20.58 -27.32 -2.16
C THR A 817 21.08 -28.72 -2.56
N PRO A 818 20.21 -29.61 -3.09
CA PRO A 818 20.53 -31.03 -3.33
C PRO A 818 21.73 -31.29 -4.27
N ARG A 819 22.17 -30.28 -5.03
CA ARG A 819 23.34 -30.33 -5.92
C ARG A 819 24.62 -29.76 -5.30
N ALA A 820 24.58 -29.19 -4.09
CA ALA A 820 25.71 -28.46 -3.50
C ALA A 820 26.97 -29.33 -3.27
N CYS A 821 26.83 -30.66 -3.15
CA CYS A 821 27.98 -31.56 -3.06
C CYS A 821 28.51 -32.05 -4.42
N ARG A 822 28.02 -31.54 -5.56
CA ARG A 822 28.47 -31.96 -6.91
C ARG A 822 29.60 -31.10 -7.47
N GLU A 823 29.72 -29.86 -7.00
CA GLU A 823 30.69 -28.86 -7.48
C GLU A 823 31.42 -28.28 -6.27
N LYS A 824 32.69 -27.91 -6.44
CA LYS A 824 33.44 -27.22 -5.38
C LYS A 824 32.84 -25.83 -5.13
N PRO A 825 32.85 -25.32 -3.88
CA PRO A 825 32.40 -23.97 -3.58
C PRO A 825 33.17 -22.93 -4.40
N TRP A 826 32.48 -21.85 -4.78
CA TRP A 826 33.14 -20.70 -5.41
C TRP A 826 34.03 -19.97 -4.39
N HIS A 827 35.26 -19.63 -4.79
CA HIS A 827 36.22 -18.88 -3.98
C HIS A 827 36.35 -17.45 -4.48
N SER A 828 36.44 -16.50 -3.56
CA SER A 828 36.85 -15.15 -3.92
C SER A 828 38.35 -15.13 -4.30
N PRO A 829 38.74 -14.49 -5.41
CA PRO A 829 40.15 -14.40 -5.84
C PRO A 829 40.99 -13.41 -5.02
N THR A 830 40.36 -12.67 -4.10
CA THR A 830 41.02 -11.68 -3.24
C THR A 830 41.76 -12.37 -2.09
N ALA A 831 43.00 -11.97 -1.80
CA ALA A 831 43.78 -12.52 -0.68
C ALA A 831 43.09 -12.30 0.68
N TRP A 832 42.34 -11.20 0.84
CA TRP A 832 41.63 -10.89 2.08
C TRP A 832 40.52 -11.88 2.44
N ASN A 833 40.05 -12.69 1.48
CA ASN A 833 38.98 -13.67 1.69
C ASN A 833 39.49 -15.11 1.93
N GLU A 834 40.80 -15.33 2.04
CA GLU A 834 41.36 -16.68 2.22
C GLU A 834 40.85 -17.40 3.48
N ALA A 835 40.72 -16.68 4.60
CA ALA A 835 40.21 -17.25 5.85
C ALA A 835 38.77 -17.79 5.68
N ARG A 836 37.94 -17.03 4.96
CA ARG A 836 36.57 -17.42 4.59
C ARG A 836 36.54 -18.58 3.61
N ASN A 837 37.37 -18.56 2.56
CA ASN A 837 37.48 -19.66 1.60
C ASN A 837 37.86 -20.99 2.32
N ARG A 838 38.83 -20.95 3.24
CA ARG A 838 39.22 -22.12 4.05
C ARG A 838 38.09 -22.63 4.95
N ALA A 839 37.36 -21.73 5.61
CA ALA A 839 36.22 -22.08 6.46
C ALA A 839 35.09 -22.77 5.65
N VAL A 840 34.80 -22.24 4.47
CA VAL A 840 33.82 -22.84 3.55
C VAL A 840 34.28 -24.22 3.06
N ASP A 841 35.56 -24.40 2.75
CA ASP A 841 36.13 -25.71 2.38
C ASP A 841 36.06 -26.72 3.54
N GLU A 842 36.31 -26.29 4.77
CA GLU A 842 36.15 -27.12 5.97
C GLU A 842 34.72 -27.65 6.09
N ALA A 843 33.72 -26.76 5.94
CA ALA A 843 32.31 -27.13 5.98
C ALA A 843 31.89 -28.04 4.81
N PHE A 844 32.39 -27.75 3.61
CA PHE A 844 32.16 -28.58 2.43
C PHE A 844 32.67 -30.00 2.65
N ASN A 845 33.92 -30.15 3.12
CA ASN A 845 34.52 -31.46 3.37
C ASN A 845 33.78 -32.19 4.50
N ALA A 846 33.43 -31.52 5.60
CA ALA A 846 32.71 -32.14 6.71
C ALA A 846 31.33 -32.70 6.31
N ILE A 847 30.63 -32.07 5.36
CA ILE A 847 29.26 -32.43 4.96
C ILE A 847 29.24 -33.36 3.75
N CYS A 848 30.10 -33.11 2.77
CA CYS A 848 30.07 -33.79 1.48
C CYS A 848 31.08 -34.95 1.37
N ALA A 849 31.97 -35.16 2.35
CA ALA A 849 32.99 -36.22 2.31
C ALA A 849 32.56 -37.57 2.94
N ALA A 850 31.26 -37.84 3.12
CA ALA A 850 30.81 -39.20 3.44
C ALA A 850 31.07 -40.14 2.23
N PRO A 851 31.54 -41.39 2.43
CA PRO A 851 31.96 -42.26 1.34
C PRO A 851 30.77 -42.57 0.41
N LYS A 852 31.04 -42.57 -0.90
CA LYS A 852 30.10 -42.99 -1.94
C LYS A 852 29.60 -44.41 -1.71
#